data_AF-A0A6I7QWX1-F1
#
_entry.id   AF-A0A6I7QWX1-F1
#
_cell.length_a   1.000
_cell.length_b   1.000
_cell.length_c   1.000
_cell.angle_alpha   90.00
_cell.angle_beta   90.00
_cell.angle_gamma   90.00
#
_symmetry.space_group_name_H-M   'P 1'
#
loop_
_entity.id
_entity.type
_entity.pdbx_description
1 polymer ?
#
loop_
_entity_poly.entity_id
_entity_poly.type
_entity_poly.pdbx_seq_one_letter_code
_entity_poly.pdbx_strand_id
1 'polypeptide(L)'
;MIVINIKKLNFIQRIFRNSLVIVFFVTSIFSFAKAQTFTDVASQYGINVQYQNVDQWGGGVSFFDFTNNGWDDLTFVMEDDSILFYANNGGTFTRLPSFLYGSGNVKQVIWVDIDNNGHMDLFVITRGAPYRLYKNDGNFNFTDISQQAGLGYSMSDSYGVSFADYNKNGFLDIYIAKYEWAYPDHLLDKNNQLYRNNGDGTFTNVTFQAGVGDGVKPSFQGVWLDYNNNGWPDLYVINDRAVSGNSLYKNNGDGTFTDVTLSSGTLLMSQDPMTTTVGDFNNNGFLDIYMTNTGPNGKEGMLLVNNGDETFTESASQYGVNIDKWSWGAVWIDYNNNTFQDLFVCTSFINENKQPVTNYFYENIQADTFYLRTDSVFPGITPQRSYGVAKGDINNNGFYDLVVHNRAPYNANLWENSADSDNHYIKISLQGTVSNRMAIGSWIRIYVDGNMYSHYTLLGENYVSQSSQHHIFGMEQYNSVDSITVLYPSGHTDVYYNLSVDTHYFFIEGETEIISLSDEGFILLCPGDSIELDGGNFKNHEWNTGHQSRYKTITDEGIFWVDAYNEFDVLVRSDTVEVYLLEMPELDIIKTDVSCHGNSDGVVTINFNNTFSLDYNLLWQTGDTGLILDNLETGVYAFTFIGHESCEIVDSVYINSPQYIDIQMLTNHEYTNSKGGINVLVNGGVPPYTIYLDDLLVESFPIENLDNGQYLLTVFDANNCSDTVDIEILYLSQNDFQSNSDIVLYPNPIRRGLPFNIDFPQNDTKSRVIIYDIYGRKLFDNDIEYQSLIYTDTFTGGIYLVEFFIKGKKYTSKLVVYQSN
;
A
#
# COMPACT_ATOMS: atom_id res chain seq x y z
N MET A 1 105.70 38.57 14.20
CA MET A 1 105.61 39.45 13.03
C MET A 1 104.71 38.74 12.02
N ILE A 2 103.52 39.16 11.59
CA ILE A 2 102.71 40.36 11.78
C ILE A 2 101.25 39.93 11.44
N VAL A 3 100.33 40.25 12.37
CA VAL A 3 98.95 40.75 12.19
C VAL A 3 97.89 39.90 11.45
N ILE A 4 97.12 39.21 12.29
CA ILE A 4 95.67 39.00 12.30
C ILE A 4 94.89 40.18 11.68
N ASN A 5 93.98 39.93 10.73
CA ASN A 5 92.90 40.88 10.42
C ASN A 5 91.52 40.21 10.60
N ILE A 6 90.86 40.66 11.65
CA ILE A 6 89.51 40.32 12.09
C ILE A 6 88.53 40.98 11.11
N LYS A 7 88.12 40.21 10.08
CA LYS A 7 86.95 40.55 9.24
C LYS A 7 86.22 39.31 8.70
N LYS A 8 86.21 38.20 9.45
CA LYS A 8 85.49 36.97 9.09
C LYS A 8 84.67 36.34 10.23
N LEU A 9 84.20 37.15 11.18
CA LEU A 9 83.36 36.67 12.30
C LEU A 9 81.88 37.12 12.26
N ASN A 10 81.40 37.73 11.17
CA ASN A 10 79.97 38.10 11.02
C ASN A 10 79.28 37.52 9.77
N PHE A 11 79.89 36.56 9.07
CA PHE A 11 79.23 35.86 7.94
C PHE A 11 78.99 34.36 8.19
N ILE A 12 79.64 33.75 9.18
CA ILE A 12 79.49 32.31 9.48
C ILE A 12 78.44 32.04 10.57
N GLN A 13 78.01 33.05 11.34
CA GLN A 13 76.89 32.92 12.29
C GLN A 13 75.48 33.15 11.68
N ARG A 14 75.39 33.52 10.39
CA ARG A 14 74.10 33.63 9.69
C ARG A 14 73.80 32.41 8.79
N ILE A 15 74.79 31.55 8.53
CA ILE A 15 74.60 30.30 7.78
C ILE A 15 74.24 29.13 8.72
N PHE A 16 74.74 29.11 9.96
CA PHE A 16 74.42 28.03 10.91
C PHE A 16 73.11 28.19 11.70
N ARG A 17 72.31 29.24 11.42
CA ARG A 17 70.96 29.38 11.99
C ARG A 17 69.84 29.03 10.99
N ASN A 18 70.18 28.80 9.72
CA ASN A 18 69.26 28.26 8.72
C ASN A 18 69.51 26.76 8.42
N SER A 19 70.64 26.19 8.85
CA SER A 19 70.94 24.76 8.61
C SER A 19 70.44 23.80 9.70
N LEU A 20 69.88 24.30 10.81
CA LEU A 20 69.20 23.47 11.82
C LEU A 20 67.66 23.54 11.74
N VAL A 21 67.12 24.41 10.90
CA VAL A 21 65.67 24.46 10.57
C VAL A 21 65.37 23.70 9.28
N ILE A 22 66.38 23.31 8.50
CA ILE A 22 66.24 22.58 7.23
C ILE A 22 66.43 21.06 7.40
N VAL A 23 66.81 20.56 8.58
CA VAL A 23 66.94 19.12 8.86
C VAL A 23 65.85 18.59 9.82
N PHE A 24 64.90 19.43 10.23
CA PHE A 24 63.73 19.03 11.03
C PHE A 24 62.38 19.42 10.40
N PHE A 25 62.38 19.79 9.12
CA PHE A 25 61.17 20.11 8.34
C PHE A 25 61.22 19.51 6.91
N VAL A 26 61.87 18.36 6.76
CA VAL A 26 61.71 17.46 5.59
C VAL A 26 61.69 16.01 6.09
N THR A 27 60.81 15.75 7.05
CA THR A 27 60.05 14.50 7.07
C THR A 27 58.60 14.91 6.93
N SER A 28 58.30 15.66 5.86
CA SER A 28 56.99 15.57 5.25
C SER A 28 56.78 14.08 5.01
N ILE A 29 55.78 13.54 5.69
CA ILE A 29 55.21 12.24 5.41
C ILE A 29 54.75 12.35 3.94
N PHE A 30 55.63 11.99 3.01
CA PHE A 30 55.19 11.49 1.72
C PHE A 30 54.54 10.18 2.09
N SER A 31 53.23 10.23 2.38
CA SER A 31 52.40 9.08 2.10
C SER A 31 52.61 8.85 0.61
N PHE A 32 53.42 7.84 0.26
CA PHE A 32 53.40 7.33 -1.09
C PHE A 32 52.00 6.75 -1.24
N ALA A 33 51.05 7.56 -1.69
CA ALA A 33 49.77 7.05 -2.15
C ALA A 33 50.12 6.00 -3.21
N LYS A 34 49.84 4.75 -2.91
CA LYS A 34 50.07 3.65 -3.83
C LYS A 34 49.08 3.88 -4.97
N ALA A 35 49.59 3.91 -6.21
CA ALA A 35 48.70 4.00 -7.36
C ALA A 35 47.74 2.80 -7.32
N GLN A 36 46.45 3.04 -7.53
CA GLN A 36 45.46 1.99 -7.61
C GLN A 36 45.71 1.12 -8.83
N THR A 37 45.62 -0.19 -8.64
CA THR A 37 46.04 -1.20 -9.64
C THR A 37 45.14 -2.41 -9.58
N PHE A 38 45.15 -3.20 -10.66
CA PHE A 38 44.55 -4.52 -10.70
C PHE A 38 45.62 -5.62 -10.55
N THR A 39 45.25 -6.70 -9.86
CA THR A 39 46.06 -7.91 -9.71
C THR A 39 45.30 -9.12 -10.23
N ASP A 40 45.92 -9.96 -11.06
CA ASP A 40 45.30 -11.20 -11.53
C ASP A 40 45.33 -12.27 -10.43
N VAL A 41 44.16 -12.57 -9.88
CA VAL A 41 43.94 -13.54 -8.80
C VAL A 41 43.31 -14.85 -9.28
N ALA A 42 43.11 -15.04 -10.59
CA ALA A 42 42.46 -16.24 -11.12
C ALA A 42 43.12 -17.54 -10.64
N SER A 43 44.46 -17.60 -10.69
CA SER A 43 45.22 -18.78 -10.27
C SER A 43 45.13 -19.07 -8.77
N GLN A 44 45.00 -18.03 -7.93
CA GLN A 44 44.80 -18.16 -6.47
C GLN A 44 43.48 -18.87 -6.16
N TYR A 45 42.43 -18.59 -6.94
CA TYR A 45 41.12 -19.23 -6.81
C TYR A 45 40.99 -20.53 -7.63
N GLY A 46 42.07 -21.02 -8.24
CA GLY A 46 42.06 -22.24 -9.04
C GLY A 46 41.30 -22.11 -10.38
N ILE A 47 41.04 -20.87 -10.83
CA ILE A 47 40.38 -20.57 -12.09
C ILE A 47 41.42 -20.67 -13.21
N ASN A 48 41.53 -21.86 -13.79
CA ASN A 48 42.43 -22.16 -14.91
C ASN A 48 41.62 -22.47 -16.16
N VAL A 49 40.79 -21.50 -16.56
CA VAL A 49 39.85 -21.62 -17.67
C VAL A 49 40.49 -21.06 -18.93
N GLN A 50 40.41 -21.76 -20.05
CA GLN A 50 40.86 -21.26 -21.34
C GLN A 50 39.85 -21.63 -22.42
N TYR A 51 39.52 -20.66 -23.28
CA TYR A 51 38.62 -20.94 -24.39
C TYR A 51 39.41 -21.55 -25.55
N GLN A 52 39.28 -22.85 -25.75
CA GLN A 52 39.79 -23.54 -26.95
C GLN A 52 38.76 -23.30 -28.06
N ASN A 53 39.17 -22.95 -29.29
CA ASN A 53 38.19 -22.78 -30.37
C ASN A 53 38.74 -23.14 -31.75
N VAL A 54 37.94 -23.87 -32.55
CA VAL A 54 38.13 -24.10 -33.99
C VAL A 54 37.92 -22.82 -34.81
N ASP A 55 36.99 -21.94 -34.43
CA ASP A 55 36.64 -20.73 -35.21
C ASP A 55 37.48 -19.48 -34.92
N GLN A 56 38.30 -19.52 -33.86
CA GLN A 56 39.22 -18.47 -33.43
C GLN A 56 38.60 -17.21 -32.78
N TRP A 57 37.29 -17.11 -32.54
CA TRP A 57 36.64 -15.84 -32.16
C TRP A 57 36.21 -15.71 -30.68
N GLY A 58 36.74 -16.55 -29.78
CA GLY A 58 36.47 -16.40 -28.34
C GLY A 58 35.01 -16.65 -27.92
N GLY A 59 34.76 -16.50 -26.62
CA GLY A 59 33.45 -16.65 -26.00
C GLY A 59 33.28 -15.70 -24.81
N GLY A 60 32.04 -15.60 -24.36
CA GLY A 60 31.59 -14.73 -23.28
C GLY A 60 31.99 -15.15 -21.87
N VAL A 61 31.72 -14.27 -20.93
CA VAL A 61 31.80 -14.56 -19.49
C VAL A 61 30.70 -13.80 -18.77
N SER A 62 30.16 -14.41 -17.71
CA SER A 62 29.25 -13.75 -16.77
C SER A 62 29.96 -13.49 -15.46
N PHE A 63 29.77 -12.29 -14.92
CA PHE A 63 30.13 -11.92 -13.55
C PHE A 63 28.88 -11.39 -12.87
N PHE A 64 28.08 -12.27 -12.30
CA PHE A 64 26.69 -12.02 -11.88
C PHE A 64 26.36 -12.91 -10.69
N ASP A 65 25.65 -12.40 -9.68
CA ASP A 65 25.23 -13.19 -8.51
C ASP A 65 24.06 -14.13 -8.86
N PHE A 66 24.37 -15.31 -9.39
CA PHE A 66 23.34 -16.29 -9.73
C PHE A 66 22.90 -17.13 -8.52
N THR A 67 23.66 -17.10 -7.43
CA THR A 67 23.29 -17.76 -6.16
C THR A 67 22.40 -16.91 -5.26
N ASN A 68 22.24 -15.61 -5.59
CA ASN A 68 21.49 -14.61 -4.83
C ASN A 68 21.98 -14.49 -3.37
N ASN A 69 23.30 -14.56 -3.18
CA ASN A 69 23.93 -14.50 -1.85
C ASN A 69 24.59 -13.13 -1.56
N GLY A 70 24.49 -12.18 -2.50
CA GLY A 70 25.09 -10.86 -2.45
C GLY A 70 26.52 -10.77 -2.98
N TRP A 71 27.07 -11.85 -3.56
CA TRP A 71 28.43 -11.91 -4.09
C TRP A 71 28.38 -12.28 -5.56
N ASP A 72 29.06 -11.52 -6.42
CA ASP A 72 29.06 -11.81 -7.84
C ASP A 72 29.77 -13.15 -8.12
N ASP A 73 29.08 -14.04 -8.84
CA ASP A 73 29.57 -15.36 -9.22
C ASP A 73 30.13 -15.35 -10.65
N LEU A 74 30.89 -16.37 -11.03
CA LEU A 74 31.47 -16.47 -12.38
C LEU A 74 30.87 -17.62 -13.18
N THR A 75 30.50 -17.32 -14.43
CA THR A 75 30.13 -18.34 -15.43
C THR A 75 30.98 -18.21 -16.68
N PHE A 76 31.70 -19.28 -17.04
CA PHE A 76 32.52 -19.33 -18.26
C PHE A 76 31.89 -20.26 -19.30
N VAL A 77 31.88 -19.82 -20.55
CA VAL A 77 31.49 -20.65 -21.70
C VAL A 77 32.70 -21.43 -22.24
N MET A 78 32.55 -22.67 -22.66
CA MET A 78 33.67 -23.47 -23.19
C MET A 78 33.31 -24.07 -24.56
N GLU A 79 34.33 -24.42 -25.33
CA GLU A 79 34.19 -25.33 -26.49
C GLU A 79 34.04 -26.78 -26.00
N ASP A 80 33.39 -27.63 -26.81
CA ASP A 80 33.15 -29.05 -26.52
C ASP A 80 32.53 -29.30 -25.15
N ASP A 81 31.57 -28.46 -24.82
CA ASP A 81 30.51 -28.80 -23.89
C ASP A 81 30.88 -28.84 -22.39
N SER A 82 31.20 -27.66 -21.84
CA SER A 82 31.19 -27.45 -20.38
C SER A 82 31.00 -25.98 -20.01
N ILE A 83 29.77 -25.54 -19.80
CA ILE A 83 29.54 -24.28 -19.07
C ILE A 83 30.08 -24.48 -17.66
N LEU A 84 30.98 -23.61 -17.20
CA LEU A 84 31.62 -23.71 -15.90
C LEU A 84 31.04 -22.67 -14.96
N PHE A 85 30.58 -23.11 -13.79
CA PHE A 85 30.02 -22.26 -12.75
C PHE A 85 30.97 -22.21 -11.55
N TYR A 86 31.20 -21.01 -11.03
CA TYR A 86 31.99 -20.77 -9.83
C TYR A 86 31.18 -19.87 -8.89
N ALA A 87 30.77 -20.40 -7.75
CA ALA A 87 30.06 -19.64 -6.74
C ALA A 87 31.05 -18.87 -5.86
N ASN A 88 30.84 -17.57 -5.71
CA ASN A 88 31.56 -16.70 -4.80
C ASN A 88 30.87 -16.74 -3.43
N ASN A 89 31.59 -17.13 -2.39
CA ASN A 89 31.07 -17.12 -1.03
C ASN A 89 32.05 -16.36 -0.14
N GLY A 90 31.78 -15.07 0.09
CA GLY A 90 32.62 -14.22 0.93
C GLY A 90 33.99 -13.91 0.31
N GLY A 91 34.05 -13.64 -0.99
CA GLY A 91 35.29 -13.33 -1.71
C GLY A 91 36.14 -14.54 -2.06
N THR A 92 35.55 -15.75 -2.04
CA THR A 92 36.23 -16.99 -2.42
C THR A 92 35.38 -17.80 -3.38
N PHE A 93 35.98 -18.22 -4.50
CA PHE A 93 35.29 -19.01 -5.52
C PHE A 93 35.39 -20.51 -5.28
N THR A 94 34.25 -21.20 -5.41
CA THR A 94 34.17 -22.66 -5.45
C THR A 94 33.53 -23.09 -6.76
N ARG A 95 34.22 -23.97 -7.51
CA ARG A 95 33.67 -24.55 -8.74
C ARG A 95 32.48 -25.47 -8.40
N LEU A 96 31.32 -25.18 -8.97
CA LEU A 96 30.15 -26.04 -8.88
C LEU A 96 30.22 -27.16 -9.93
N PRO A 97 29.67 -28.35 -9.65
CA PRO A 97 29.53 -29.39 -10.66
C PRO A 97 28.62 -28.90 -11.79
N SER A 98 29.07 -29.06 -13.04
CA SER A 98 28.26 -28.72 -14.21
C SER A 98 27.62 -29.99 -14.77
N PHE A 99 26.30 -29.96 -14.90
CA PHE A 99 25.49 -30.99 -15.58
C PHE A 99 24.84 -30.44 -16.86
N LEU A 100 25.02 -29.14 -17.12
CA LEU A 100 24.46 -28.47 -18.28
C LEU A 100 25.42 -28.61 -19.45
N TYR A 101 24.85 -29.17 -20.51
CA TYR A 101 25.56 -29.50 -21.72
C TYR A 101 24.96 -28.73 -22.91
N GLY A 102 25.75 -27.86 -23.55
CA GLY A 102 25.41 -27.14 -24.76
C GLY A 102 25.87 -27.91 -26.01
N SER A 103 24.94 -28.40 -26.81
CA SER A 103 25.27 -28.88 -28.16
C SER A 103 25.81 -27.72 -28.99
N GLY A 104 26.99 -27.86 -29.63
CA GLY A 104 27.58 -26.84 -30.48
C GLY A 104 28.61 -25.95 -29.77
N ASN A 105 28.95 -24.81 -30.39
CA ASN A 105 29.96 -23.89 -29.86
C ASN A 105 29.28 -22.79 -29.02
N VAL A 106 29.36 -22.88 -27.69
CA VAL A 106 28.72 -21.92 -26.78
C VAL A 106 29.42 -20.56 -26.87
N LYS A 107 28.64 -19.50 -27.14
CA LYS A 107 29.14 -18.12 -27.32
C LYS A 107 28.80 -17.21 -26.17
N GLN A 108 27.55 -17.23 -25.72
CA GLN A 108 27.06 -16.39 -24.63
C GLN A 108 26.23 -17.22 -23.68
N VAL A 109 26.33 -16.88 -22.40
CA VAL A 109 25.43 -17.33 -21.34
C VAL A 109 24.96 -16.10 -20.60
N ILE A 110 23.64 -15.97 -20.43
CA ILE A 110 23.00 -14.92 -19.64
C ILE A 110 22.14 -15.56 -18.55
N TRP A 111 22.33 -15.11 -17.31
CA TRP A 111 21.40 -15.32 -16.21
C TRP A 111 20.26 -14.30 -16.31
N VAL A 112 19.02 -14.78 -16.29
CA VAL A 112 17.83 -13.94 -16.47
C VAL A 112 16.65 -14.50 -15.69
N ASP A 113 15.90 -13.64 -15.00
CA ASP A 113 14.60 -13.98 -14.39
C ASP A 113 13.50 -13.85 -15.46
N ILE A 114 13.35 -14.85 -16.32
CA ILE A 114 12.53 -14.70 -17.54
C ILE A 114 11.02 -14.72 -17.26
N ASP A 115 10.61 -15.27 -16.11
CA ASP A 115 9.23 -15.42 -15.69
C ASP A 115 8.91 -14.69 -14.37
N ASN A 116 9.81 -13.80 -13.92
CA ASN A 116 9.70 -12.97 -12.71
C ASN A 116 9.46 -13.77 -11.42
N ASN A 117 9.95 -15.02 -11.34
CA ASN A 117 9.64 -15.92 -10.22
C ASN A 117 10.65 -15.85 -9.06
N GLY A 118 11.76 -15.13 -9.22
CA GLY A 118 12.81 -15.06 -8.20
C GLY A 118 14.03 -15.92 -8.45
N HIS A 119 13.99 -16.81 -9.45
CA HIS A 119 15.04 -17.77 -9.76
C HIS A 119 15.65 -17.44 -11.11
N MET A 120 16.97 -17.27 -11.14
CA MET A 120 17.67 -16.97 -12.38
C MET A 120 17.66 -18.20 -13.29
N ASP A 121 17.05 -18.06 -14.46
CA ASP A 121 17.12 -18.99 -15.57
C ASP A 121 18.38 -18.74 -16.40
N LEU A 122 18.73 -19.71 -17.25
CA LEU A 122 19.93 -19.66 -18.07
C LEU A 122 19.59 -19.65 -19.56
N PHE A 123 19.91 -18.54 -20.23
CA PHE A 123 19.84 -18.47 -21.69
C PHE A 123 21.22 -18.71 -22.30
N VAL A 124 21.32 -19.66 -23.23
CA VAL A 124 22.58 -20.11 -23.82
C VAL A 124 22.53 -19.92 -25.33
N ILE A 125 23.41 -19.07 -25.84
CA ILE A 125 23.64 -18.91 -27.28
C ILE A 125 24.72 -19.87 -27.74
N THR A 126 24.44 -20.55 -28.84
CA THR A 126 25.35 -21.46 -29.52
C THR A 126 25.51 -21.09 -30.99
N ARG A 127 26.68 -21.41 -31.53
CA ARG A 127 26.95 -21.42 -32.96
C ARG A 127 27.00 -22.88 -33.46
N GLY A 128 26.36 -23.13 -34.59
CA GLY A 128 26.24 -24.47 -35.20
C GLY A 128 25.23 -25.39 -34.51
N ALA A 129 24.38 -24.84 -33.63
CA ALA A 129 23.32 -25.56 -32.91
C ALA A 129 22.20 -24.58 -32.53
N PRO A 130 21.04 -25.06 -32.04
CA PRO A 130 20.01 -24.17 -31.54
C PRO A 130 20.42 -23.56 -30.20
N TYR A 131 20.00 -22.31 -29.95
CA TYR A 131 20.08 -21.68 -28.64
C TYR A 131 19.11 -22.34 -27.65
N ARG A 132 19.37 -22.17 -26.35
CA ARG A 132 18.66 -22.87 -25.27
C ARG A 132 18.19 -21.92 -24.20
N LEU A 133 16.96 -22.11 -23.73
CA LEU A 133 16.44 -21.53 -22.49
C LEU A 133 16.26 -22.65 -21.47
N TYR A 134 17.05 -22.61 -20.41
CA TYR A 134 16.99 -23.55 -19.30
C TYR A 134 16.30 -22.91 -18.10
N LYS A 135 15.15 -23.47 -17.71
CA LYS A 135 14.44 -23.05 -16.52
C LYS A 135 15.08 -23.63 -15.26
N ASN A 136 15.38 -22.78 -14.29
CA ASN A 136 15.89 -23.13 -12.97
C ASN A 136 14.73 -23.35 -11.99
N ASP A 137 14.80 -24.41 -11.19
CA ASP A 137 13.80 -24.72 -10.15
C ASP A 137 14.10 -24.06 -8.79
N GLY A 138 15.08 -23.16 -8.73
CA GLY A 138 15.57 -22.51 -7.52
C GLY A 138 16.59 -23.32 -6.73
N ASN A 139 16.84 -24.58 -7.11
CA ASN A 139 17.83 -25.47 -6.47
C ASN A 139 18.99 -25.79 -7.40
N PHE A 140 19.23 -24.93 -8.40
CA PHE A 140 20.28 -25.10 -9.41
C PHE A 140 20.07 -26.36 -10.27
N ASN A 141 18.81 -26.82 -10.40
CA ASN A 141 18.44 -27.84 -11.39
C ASN A 141 17.78 -27.17 -12.59
N PHE A 142 18.19 -27.60 -13.78
CA PHE A 142 17.83 -26.94 -15.03
C PHE A 142 17.03 -27.86 -15.94
N THR A 143 15.95 -27.33 -16.51
CA THR A 143 15.12 -28.00 -17.53
C THR A 143 15.15 -27.21 -18.84
N ASP A 144 15.53 -27.85 -19.96
CA ASP A 144 15.45 -27.22 -21.28
C ASP A 144 13.97 -27.05 -21.67
N ILE A 145 13.50 -25.80 -21.70
CA ILE A 145 12.14 -25.45 -22.08
C ILE A 145 12.06 -24.81 -23.47
N SER A 146 13.15 -24.75 -24.24
CA SER A 146 13.25 -23.95 -25.47
C SER A 146 12.12 -24.22 -26.45
N GLN A 147 11.86 -25.50 -26.74
CA GLN A 147 10.80 -25.88 -27.69
C GLN A 147 9.40 -25.63 -27.12
N GLN A 148 9.20 -25.88 -25.82
CA GLN A 148 7.92 -25.64 -25.14
C GLN A 148 7.59 -24.14 -25.09
N ALA A 149 8.61 -23.31 -24.89
CA ALA A 149 8.50 -21.87 -24.83
C ALA A 149 8.31 -21.23 -26.22
N GLY A 150 8.31 -22.00 -27.32
CA GLY A 150 8.10 -21.47 -28.68
C GLY A 150 9.33 -20.82 -29.30
N LEU A 151 10.53 -21.03 -28.73
CA LEU A 151 11.78 -20.59 -29.33
C LEU A 151 12.17 -21.45 -30.54
N GLY A 152 12.89 -20.85 -31.48
CA GLY A 152 13.39 -21.55 -32.68
C GLY A 152 14.31 -22.71 -32.30
N TYR A 153 14.09 -23.88 -32.90
CA TYR A 153 14.87 -25.10 -32.64
C TYR A 153 15.74 -25.54 -33.83
N SER A 154 15.95 -24.65 -34.81
CA SER A 154 16.83 -24.90 -35.97
C SER A 154 18.30 -24.64 -35.62
N MET A 155 19.22 -25.21 -36.41
CA MET A 155 20.62 -24.85 -36.32
C MET A 155 20.78 -23.34 -36.52
N SER A 156 21.54 -22.71 -35.63
CA SER A 156 21.71 -21.28 -35.58
C SER A 156 23.19 -20.92 -35.55
N ASP A 157 23.59 -19.94 -36.34
CA ASP A 157 24.87 -19.25 -36.22
C ASP A 157 24.67 -17.96 -35.42
N SER A 158 24.28 -18.10 -34.15
CA SER A 158 24.06 -16.97 -33.23
C SER A 158 25.33 -16.64 -32.44
N TYR A 159 25.49 -15.36 -32.10
CA TYR A 159 26.57 -14.88 -31.21
C TYR A 159 26.01 -14.18 -29.98
N GLY A 160 25.35 -13.03 -30.18
CA GLY A 160 24.83 -12.19 -29.12
C GLY A 160 23.36 -12.42 -28.79
N VAL A 161 23.01 -12.23 -27.53
CA VAL A 161 21.66 -12.08 -27.00
C VAL A 161 21.62 -10.93 -26.01
N SER A 162 20.52 -10.17 -26.07
CA SER A 162 20.20 -9.08 -25.15
C SER A 162 18.71 -9.04 -24.85
N PHE A 163 18.38 -8.43 -23.71
CA PHE A 163 17.05 -8.47 -23.14
C PHE A 163 16.58 -7.07 -22.76
N ALA A 164 15.30 -6.81 -23.02
CA ALA A 164 14.59 -5.63 -22.56
C ALA A 164 13.09 -5.93 -22.57
N ASP A 165 12.32 -5.21 -21.77
CA ASP A 165 10.86 -5.17 -21.88
C ASP A 165 10.48 -4.06 -22.87
N TYR A 166 10.55 -4.35 -24.18
CA TYR A 166 10.45 -3.30 -25.21
C TYR A 166 9.01 -2.78 -25.37
N ASN A 167 8.02 -3.56 -24.94
CA ASN A 167 6.60 -3.23 -25.03
C ASN A 167 5.96 -2.91 -23.67
N LYS A 168 6.77 -2.83 -22.60
CA LYS A 168 6.35 -2.51 -21.21
C LYS A 168 5.24 -3.42 -20.69
N ASN A 169 5.34 -4.73 -20.96
CA ASN A 169 4.38 -5.71 -20.45
C ASN A 169 4.80 -6.35 -19.12
N GLY A 170 5.92 -5.92 -18.54
CA GLY A 170 6.47 -6.41 -17.28
C GLY A 170 7.37 -7.64 -17.44
N PHE A 171 7.60 -8.14 -18.66
CA PHE A 171 8.42 -9.34 -18.92
C PHE A 171 9.57 -9.04 -19.89
N LEU A 172 10.72 -9.66 -19.66
CA LEU A 172 11.86 -9.49 -20.54
C LEU A 172 11.67 -10.23 -21.87
N ASP A 173 11.82 -9.49 -22.96
CA ASP A 173 11.86 -9.98 -24.33
C ASP A 173 13.30 -10.30 -24.75
N ILE A 174 13.45 -11.05 -25.86
CA ILE A 174 14.76 -11.59 -26.27
C ILE A 174 15.10 -11.10 -27.67
N TYR A 175 16.22 -10.39 -27.81
CA TYR A 175 16.82 -10.07 -29.09
C TYR A 175 18.08 -10.93 -29.33
N ILE A 176 18.12 -11.62 -30.47
CA ILE A 176 19.19 -12.55 -30.83
C ILE A 176 19.87 -12.06 -32.10
N ALA A 177 21.17 -11.81 -32.00
CA ALA A 177 22.04 -11.50 -33.13
C ALA A 177 22.47 -12.79 -33.86
N LYS A 178 22.30 -12.81 -35.18
CA LYS A 178 22.75 -13.87 -36.08
C LYS A 178 23.98 -13.39 -36.85
N TYR A 179 24.96 -14.27 -36.97
CA TYR A 179 26.15 -14.02 -37.78
C TYR A 179 26.01 -14.74 -39.13
N GLU A 180 25.27 -14.14 -40.06
CA GLU A 180 24.94 -14.77 -41.35
C GLU A 180 25.38 -13.91 -42.54
N TRP A 181 25.77 -14.57 -43.63
CA TRP A 181 26.18 -13.91 -44.88
C TRP A 181 25.03 -13.94 -45.89
N ALA A 182 24.82 -12.81 -46.57
CA ALA A 182 23.85 -12.72 -47.66
C ALA A 182 24.28 -13.61 -48.85
N TYR A 183 23.71 -14.81 -48.97
CA TYR A 183 23.76 -15.66 -50.16
C TYR A 183 22.37 -15.68 -50.86
N PRO A 184 22.29 -15.91 -52.18
CA PRO A 184 21.05 -15.74 -52.97
C PRO A 184 19.82 -16.55 -52.49
N ASP A 185 20.03 -17.60 -51.68
CA ASP A 185 18.97 -18.39 -51.06
C ASP A 185 18.68 -17.87 -49.64
N HIS A 186 17.98 -16.74 -49.55
CA HIS A 186 17.61 -16.13 -48.27
C HIS A 186 16.40 -16.82 -47.64
N LEU A 187 16.61 -17.51 -46.53
CA LEU A 187 15.55 -18.00 -45.64
C LEU A 187 15.34 -16.97 -44.51
N LEU A 188 14.08 -16.77 -44.12
CA LEU A 188 13.66 -15.79 -43.08
C LEU A 188 14.24 -16.10 -41.68
N ASP A 189 14.74 -17.32 -41.45
CA ASP A 189 15.32 -17.78 -40.19
C ASP A 189 16.77 -17.31 -39.95
N LYS A 190 17.40 -16.71 -40.96
CA LYS A 190 18.79 -16.19 -40.91
C LYS A 190 18.91 -14.73 -40.46
N ASN A 191 17.80 -14.01 -40.35
CA ASN A 191 17.79 -12.64 -39.81
C ASN A 191 17.97 -12.65 -38.29
N ASN A 192 18.39 -11.51 -37.74
CA ASN A 192 18.27 -11.26 -36.31
C ASN A 192 16.83 -11.50 -35.84
N GLN A 193 16.65 -11.91 -34.59
CA GLN A 193 15.35 -12.35 -34.09
C GLN A 193 14.95 -11.59 -32.83
N LEU A 194 13.75 -11.00 -32.84
CA LEU A 194 13.07 -10.48 -31.66
C LEU A 194 11.94 -11.42 -31.25
N TYR A 195 12.01 -11.93 -30.03
CA TYR A 195 11.00 -12.76 -29.40
C TYR A 195 10.32 -11.97 -28.28
N ARG A 196 9.02 -11.73 -28.43
CA ARG A 196 8.20 -11.15 -27.37
C ARG A 196 7.82 -12.21 -26.35
N ASN A 197 8.07 -11.96 -25.08
CA ASN A 197 7.58 -12.76 -23.96
C ASN A 197 6.09 -12.52 -23.76
N ASN A 198 5.28 -13.57 -23.83
CA ASN A 198 3.83 -13.45 -23.70
C ASN A 198 3.34 -13.42 -22.23
N GLY A 199 4.25 -13.59 -21.25
CA GLY A 199 3.92 -13.62 -19.82
C GLY A 199 3.30 -14.93 -19.34
N ASP A 200 3.17 -15.94 -20.22
CA ASP A 200 2.59 -17.25 -19.94
C ASP A 200 3.63 -18.39 -20.07
N GLY A 201 4.92 -18.04 -20.10
CA GLY A 201 6.03 -18.97 -20.33
C GLY A 201 6.29 -19.29 -21.81
N THR A 202 5.62 -18.60 -22.74
CA THR A 202 5.86 -18.73 -24.18
C THR A 202 6.33 -17.43 -24.84
N PHE A 203 6.96 -17.57 -26.00
CA PHE A 203 7.49 -16.47 -26.81
C PHE A 203 6.88 -16.44 -28.21
N THR A 204 6.64 -15.23 -28.71
CA THR A 204 6.22 -14.99 -30.09
C THR A 204 7.37 -14.33 -30.86
N ASN A 205 7.81 -14.91 -31.97
CA ASN A 205 8.75 -14.23 -32.87
C ASN A 205 8.03 -13.07 -33.57
N VAL A 206 8.38 -11.83 -33.19
CA VAL A 206 7.78 -10.58 -33.70
C VAL A 206 8.73 -9.79 -34.61
N THR A 207 9.90 -10.33 -34.92
CA THR A 207 10.98 -9.69 -35.69
C THR A 207 10.50 -8.78 -36.83
N PHE A 208 9.69 -9.30 -37.75
CA PHE A 208 9.21 -8.54 -38.91
C PHE A 208 8.05 -7.61 -38.60
N GLN A 209 7.22 -7.96 -37.61
CA GLN A 209 6.14 -7.10 -37.14
C GLN A 209 6.72 -5.86 -36.44
N ALA A 210 7.78 -6.04 -35.65
CA ALA A 210 8.46 -4.96 -34.94
C ALA A 210 9.36 -4.14 -35.86
N GLY A 211 9.87 -4.72 -36.96
CA GLY A 211 10.71 -4.01 -37.94
C GLY A 211 12.21 -4.05 -37.65
N VAL A 212 12.66 -4.91 -36.73
CA VAL A 212 14.05 -4.98 -36.24
C VAL A 212 14.86 -6.17 -36.77
N GLY A 213 14.40 -6.82 -37.84
CA GLY A 213 15.08 -8.00 -38.37
C GLY A 213 16.46 -7.74 -38.96
N ASP A 214 16.80 -6.47 -39.23
CA ASP A 214 18.09 -5.98 -39.73
C ASP A 214 18.63 -6.63 -41.03
N GLY A 215 17.82 -7.48 -41.68
CA GLY A 215 18.22 -8.28 -42.83
C GLY A 215 19.23 -9.38 -42.46
N VAL A 216 19.71 -10.09 -43.49
CA VAL A 216 20.76 -11.11 -43.31
C VAL A 216 22.11 -10.39 -43.26
N LYS A 217 22.58 -10.10 -42.06
CA LYS A 217 23.87 -9.46 -41.78
C LYS A 217 24.67 -10.29 -40.77
N PRO A 218 26.00 -10.17 -40.75
CA PRO A 218 26.83 -10.82 -39.75
C PRO A 218 26.85 -10.02 -38.43
N SER A 219 25.74 -10.06 -37.68
CA SER A 219 25.59 -9.31 -36.43
C SER A 219 26.23 -10.03 -35.25
N PHE A 220 27.01 -9.30 -34.44
CA PHE A 220 27.60 -9.84 -33.21
C PHE A 220 26.76 -9.60 -31.97
N GLN A 221 26.19 -8.40 -31.82
CA GLN A 221 25.46 -8.00 -30.62
C GLN A 221 24.42 -6.92 -30.95
N GLY A 222 23.31 -6.94 -30.23
CA GLY A 222 22.40 -5.81 -30.13
C GLY A 222 22.35 -5.33 -28.68
N VAL A 223 22.31 -4.02 -28.45
CA VAL A 223 22.20 -3.43 -27.12
C VAL A 223 20.93 -2.58 -27.04
N TRP A 224 20.20 -2.75 -25.94
CA TRP A 224 19.01 -1.96 -25.63
C TRP A 224 19.42 -0.72 -24.84
N LEU A 225 18.89 0.45 -25.18
CA LEU A 225 19.19 1.71 -24.52
C LEU A 225 18.05 2.71 -24.70
N ASP A 226 17.86 3.62 -23.77
CA ASP A 226 16.96 4.77 -23.94
C ASP A 226 17.78 5.96 -24.45
N TYR A 227 18.07 6.02 -25.77
CA TYR A 227 19.04 6.97 -26.30
C TYR A 227 18.53 8.42 -26.32
N ASN A 228 17.21 8.60 -26.25
CA ASN A 228 16.55 9.89 -26.34
C ASN A 228 15.82 10.28 -25.04
N ASN A 229 16.02 9.52 -23.96
CA ASN A 229 15.43 9.73 -22.64
C ASN A 229 13.89 9.80 -22.65
N ASN A 230 13.22 9.05 -23.53
CA ASN A 230 11.75 9.00 -23.61
C ASN A 230 11.14 7.87 -22.75
N GLY A 231 11.99 7.08 -22.08
CA GLY A 231 11.57 5.96 -21.23
C GLY A 231 11.20 4.68 -21.98
N TRP A 232 11.44 4.58 -23.29
CA TRP A 232 11.27 3.36 -24.08
C TRP A 232 12.62 2.80 -24.51
N PRO A 233 12.88 1.51 -24.30
CA PRO A 233 14.11 0.88 -24.80
C PRO A 233 14.15 0.90 -26.33
N ASP A 234 15.13 1.59 -26.88
CA ASP A 234 15.55 1.57 -28.28
C ASP A 234 16.63 0.49 -28.50
N LEU A 235 16.89 0.13 -29.75
CA LEU A 235 17.82 -0.97 -30.08
C LEU A 235 18.91 -0.50 -31.04
N TYR A 236 20.16 -0.66 -30.63
CA TYR A 236 21.33 -0.48 -31.50
C TYR A 236 21.97 -1.83 -31.83
N VAL A 237 22.22 -2.09 -33.11
CA VAL A 237 22.72 -3.36 -33.62
C VAL A 237 24.02 -3.13 -34.39
N ILE A 238 25.07 -3.87 -34.01
CA ILE A 238 26.34 -3.87 -34.74
C ILE A 238 26.42 -5.02 -35.74
N ASN A 239 26.99 -4.70 -36.90
CA ASN A 239 27.13 -5.62 -38.01
C ASN A 239 28.59 -5.67 -38.46
N ASP A 240 29.22 -6.84 -38.35
CA ASP A 240 30.58 -7.06 -38.83
C ASP A 240 30.64 -6.83 -40.36
N ARG A 241 31.83 -6.48 -40.84
CA ARG A 241 32.18 -6.24 -42.24
C ARG A 241 31.74 -4.91 -42.83
N ALA A 242 32.69 -4.32 -43.54
CA ALA A 242 32.59 -3.08 -44.29
C ALA A 242 31.35 -2.86 -45.19
N VAL A 243 30.68 -3.92 -45.65
CA VAL A 243 29.49 -3.84 -46.50
C VAL A 243 28.18 -3.74 -45.70
N SER A 244 28.24 -4.02 -44.40
CA SER A 244 27.13 -3.98 -43.48
C SER A 244 27.21 -2.68 -42.66
N GLY A 245 26.19 -1.84 -42.74
CA GLY A 245 26.05 -0.72 -41.79
C GLY A 245 25.43 -1.20 -40.49
N ASN A 246 25.85 -0.61 -39.37
CA ASN A 246 25.15 -0.70 -38.09
C ASN A 246 23.74 -0.08 -38.20
N SER A 247 22.89 -0.39 -37.23
CA SER A 247 21.49 0.06 -37.26
C SER A 247 21.04 0.57 -35.89
N LEU A 248 20.39 1.74 -35.86
CA LEU A 248 19.69 2.26 -34.68
C LEU A 248 18.18 2.26 -34.96
N TYR A 249 17.43 1.58 -34.09
CA TYR A 249 15.99 1.43 -34.17
C TYR A 249 15.34 2.17 -32.99
N LYS A 250 14.59 3.24 -33.29
CA LYS A 250 13.79 3.98 -32.32
C LYS A 250 12.49 3.24 -32.03
N ASN A 251 12.19 2.97 -30.77
CA ASN A 251 10.94 2.36 -30.33
C ASN A 251 9.81 3.38 -30.42
N ASN A 252 8.72 3.02 -31.12
CA ASN A 252 7.58 3.90 -31.33
C ASN A 252 6.57 3.85 -30.16
N GLY A 253 6.77 2.97 -29.18
CA GLY A 253 5.86 2.75 -28.04
C GLY A 253 4.61 1.94 -28.36
N ASP A 254 4.47 1.43 -29.59
CA ASP A 254 3.35 0.60 -30.06
C ASP A 254 3.76 -0.84 -30.40
N GLY A 255 4.98 -1.22 -30.00
CA GLY A 255 5.59 -2.51 -30.32
C GLY A 255 6.27 -2.57 -31.70
N THR A 256 6.37 -1.44 -32.40
CA THR A 256 7.13 -1.30 -33.65
C THR A 256 8.30 -0.34 -33.49
N PHE A 257 9.25 -0.40 -34.44
CA PHE A 257 10.44 0.42 -34.45
C PHE A 257 10.61 1.17 -35.77
N THR A 258 11.21 2.35 -35.68
CA THR A 258 11.64 3.16 -36.83
C THR A 258 13.16 3.09 -36.95
N ASP A 259 13.68 2.68 -38.12
CA ASP A 259 15.11 2.79 -38.42
C ASP A 259 15.49 4.27 -38.55
N VAL A 260 16.26 4.77 -37.59
CA VAL A 260 16.71 6.16 -37.50
C VAL A 260 18.20 6.31 -37.79
N THR A 261 18.87 5.24 -38.24
CA THR A 261 20.34 5.16 -38.40
C THR A 261 20.94 6.34 -39.17
N LEU A 262 20.28 6.76 -40.26
CA LEU A 262 20.76 7.89 -41.06
C LEU A 262 20.49 9.24 -40.37
N SER A 263 19.30 9.42 -39.79
CA SER A 263 18.91 10.68 -39.15
C SER A 263 19.62 10.93 -37.82
N SER A 264 19.98 9.88 -37.09
CA SER A 264 20.72 9.96 -35.83
C SER A 264 22.23 10.13 -36.04
N GLY A 265 22.73 10.01 -37.27
CA GLY A 265 24.17 10.08 -37.55
C GLY A 265 24.96 8.82 -37.16
N THR A 266 24.30 7.72 -36.81
CA THR A 266 24.97 6.46 -36.42
C THR A 266 25.32 5.55 -37.61
N LEU A 267 25.04 5.97 -38.84
CA LEU A 267 25.42 5.22 -40.04
C LEU A 267 26.94 5.23 -40.24
N LEU A 268 27.59 4.14 -39.88
CA LEU A 268 29.03 3.94 -40.04
C LEU A 268 29.31 2.86 -41.08
N MET A 269 29.73 3.28 -42.28
CA MET A 269 30.09 2.36 -43.37
C MET A 269 31.57 1.96 -43.28
N SER A 270 31.90 0.83 -43.90
CA SER A 270 33.28 0.33 -43.98
C SER A 270 33.95 -0.09 -42.66
N GLN A 271 33.14 -0.40 -41.64
CA GLN A 271 33.61 -0.82 -40.30
C GLN A 271 33.47 -2.33 -40.09
N ASP A 272 34.24 -2.90 -39.16
CA ASP A 272 34.15 -4.30 -38.72
C ASP A 272 33.94 -4.34 -37.18
N PRO A 273 32.81 -3.83 -36.67
CA PRO A 273 32.57 -3.74 -35.24
C PRO A 273 32.42 -5.12 -34.61
N MET A 274 33.02 -5.28 -33.43
CA MET A 274 33.01 -6.57 -32.70
C MET A 274 32.22 -6.51 -31.39
N THR A 275 32.09 -5.33 -30.77
CA THR A 275 31.32 -5.13 -29.54
C THR A 275 30.54 -3.83 -29.56
N THR A 276 29.61 -3.71 -28.61
CA THR A 276 29.00 -2.44 -28.21
C THR A 276 28.83 -2.41 -26.70
N THR A 277 29.26 -1.33 -26.08
CA THR A 277 28.96 -1.02 -24.66
C THR A 277 28.47 0.41 -24.55
N VAL A 278 27.58 0.64 -23.60
CA VAL A 278 26.82 1.88 -23.46
C VAL A 278 27.04 2.47 -22.07
N GLY A 279 27.23 3.79 -21.99
CA GLY A 279 27.46 4.48 -20.72
C GLY A 279 27.45 6.01 -20.89
N ASP A 280 27.15 6.73 -19.82
CA ASP A 280 27.24 8.19 -19.73
C ASP A 280 28.64 8.58 -19.25
N PHE A 281 29.66 8.41 -20.11
CA PHE A 281 31.05 8.60 -19.69
C PHE A 281 31.40 10.05 -19.35
N ASN A 282 30.60 11.00 -19.86
CA ASN A 282 30.81 12.43 -19.72
C ASN A 282 29.86 13.10 -18.72
N ASN A 283 29.01 12.31 -18.05
CA ASN A 283 28.06 12.76 -17.03
C ASN A 283 27.10 13.86 -17.54
N ASN A 284 26.66 13.77 -18.80
CA ASN A 284 25.72 14.72 -19.40
C ASN A 284 24.26 14.25 -19.34
N GLY A 285 24.01 13.03 -18.83
CA GLY A 285 22.69 12.43 -18.72
C GLY A 285 22.16 11.78 -19.99
N PHE A 286 23.02 11.58 -21.00
CA PHE A 286 22.71 10.87 -22.23
C PHE A 286 23.68 9.72 -22.44
N LEU A 287 23.16 8.58 -22.87
CA LEU A 287 23.97 7.40 -23.10
C LEU A 287 24.80 7.53 -24.38
N ASP A 288 26.11 7.32 -24.25
CA ASP A 288 27.08 7.23 -25.33
C ASP A 288 27.37 5.77 -25.69
N ILE A 289 27.83 5.53 -26.92
CA ILE A 289 28.07 4.18 -27.45
C ILE A 289 29.54 4.03 -27.83
N TYR A 290 30.24 3.09 -27.20
CA TYR A 290 31.59 2.67 -27.63
C TYR A 290 31.54 1.35 -28.40
N MET A 291 32.30 1.29 -29.50
CA MET A 291 32.44 0.11 -30.34
C MET A 291 33.92 -0.19 -30.60
N THR A 292 34.28 -1.46 -30.44
CA THR A 292 35.57 -1.99 -30.86
C THR A 292 35.53 -2.43 -32.31
N ASN A 293 36.69 -2.52 -32.95
CA ASN A 293 36.82 -2.75 -34.38
C ASN A 293 38.18 -3.39 -34.71
N THR A 294 38.51 -3.56 -36.00
CA THR A 294 39.69 -4.29 -36.49
C THR A 294 40.84 -3.38 -36.95
N GLY A 295 41.08 -2.29 -36.23
CA GLY A 295 42.12 -1.30 -36.57
C GLY A 295 43.52 -1.90 -36.72
N PRO A 296 44.44 -1.25 -37.46
CA PRO A 296 44.33 0.10 -38.05
C PRO A 296 43.61 0.12 -39.42
N ASN A 297 43.65 1.27 -40.10
CA ASN A 297 43.21 1.55 -41.49
C ASN A 297 41.76 2.06 -41.62
N GLY A 298 41.37 3.02 -40.79
CA GLY A 298 40.02 3.58 -40.82
C GLY A 298 38.97 2.67 -40.18
N LYS A 299 39.45 1.74 -39.35
CA LYS A 299 38.69 0.75 -38.56
C LYS A 299 39.12 0.77 -37.10
N GLU A 300 39.58 1.93 -36.63
CA GLU A 300 39.89 2.15 -35.23
C GLU A 300 38.60 2.02 -34.38
N GLY A 301 38.75 1.82 -33.06
CA GLY A 301 37.59 1.87 -32.16
C GLY A 301 36.87 3.23 -32.24
N MET A 302 35.56 3.21 -32.04
CA MET A 302 34.68 4.35 -32.30
C MET A 302 33.87 4.69 -31.05
N LEU A 303 33.67 5.98 -30.80
CA LEU A 303 32.90 6.52 -29.68
C LEU A 303 31.85 7.45 -30.26
N LEU A 304 30.60 7.00 -30.29
CA LEU A 304 29.46 7.80 -30.69
C LEU A 304 28.96 8.56 -29.46
N VAL A 305 29.24 9.86 -29.42
CA VAL A 305 28.81 10.75 -28.35
C VAL A 305 27.42 11.26 -28.66
N ASN A 306 26.49 11.10 -27.72
CA ASN A 306 25.12 11.55 -27.85
C ASN A 306 25.04 13.06 -27.62
N ASN A 307 24.50 13.78 -28.61
CA ASN A 307 24.42 15.23 -28.59
C ASN A 307 23.22 15.76 -27.77
N GLY A 308 22.36 14.87 -27.26
CA GLY A 308 21.16 15.24 -26.51
C GLY A 308 19.99 15.73 -27.38
N ASP A 309 20.11 15.62 -28.70
CA ASP A 309 19.12 16.04 -29.70
C ASP A 309 18.70 14.90 -30.64
N GLU A 310 18.79 13.66 -30.15
CA GLU A 310 18.59 12.40 -30.89
C GLU A 310 19.66 12.10 -31.96
N THR A 311 20.76 12.85 -32.00
CA THR A 311 21.89 12.60 -32.90
C THR A 311 23.17 12.23 -32.16
N PHE A 312 24.09 11.57 -32.86
CA PHE A 312 25.39 11.14 -32.37
C PHE A 312 26.55 11.72 -33.19
N THR A 313 27.67 11.96 -32.52
CA THR A 313 28.92 12.40 -33.13
C THR A 313 30.04 11.39 -32.85
N GLU A 314 30.64 10.80 -33.89
CA GLU A 314 31.84 9.99 -33.74
C GLU A 314 33.02 10.85 -33.28
N SER A 315 33.58 10.54 -32.11
CA SER A 315 34.56 11.37 -31.41
C SER A 315 35.71 10.58 -30.80
N ALA A 316 35.95 9.32 -31.17
CA ALA A 316 36.96 8.47 -30.51
C ALA A 316 38.36 9.09 -30.55
N SER A 317 38.76 9.67 -31.69
CA SER A 317 40.06 10.32 -31.82
C SER A 317 40.16 11.64 -31.04
N GLN A 318 39.03 12.34 -30.84
CA GLN A 318 38.99 13.56 -30.04
C GLN A 318 39.25 13.24 -28.57
N TYR A 319 38.62 12.17 -28.07
CA TYR A 319 38.74 11.73 -26.68
C TYR A 319 39.94 10.82 -26.41
N GLY A 320 40.63 10.33 -27.44
CA GLY A 320 41.85 9.50 -27.30
C GLY A 320 41.62 7.99 -27.18
N VAL A 321 40.42 7.51 -27.53
CA VAL A 321 40.00 6.10 -27.42
C VAL A 321 39.91 5.37 -28.78
N ASN A 322 40.46 5.97 -29.84
CA ASN A 322 40.52 5.41 -31.19
C ASN A 322 41.58 4.30 -31.32
N ILE A 323 41.31 3.15 -30.70
CA ILE A 323 42.23 2.02 -30.67
C ILE A 323 42.53 1.48 -32.08
N ASP A 324 43.80 1.36 -32.42
CA ASP A 324 44.32 0.92 -33.72
C ASP A 324 44.77 -0.56 -33.68
N LYS A 325 44.02 -1.38 -32.95
CA LYS A 325 44.25 -2.81 -32.72
C LYS A 325 42.97 -3.59 -32.96
N TRP A 326 43.11 -4.90 -33.21
CA TRP A 326 41.95 -5.79 -33.27
C TRP A 326 41.42 -6.02 -31.88
N SER A 327 40.23 -5.46 -31.62
CA SER A 327 39.61 -5.41 -30.31
C SER A 327 38.25 -6.12 -30.32
N TRP A 328 37.88 -6.66 -29.16
CA TRP A 328 36.69 -7.51 -28.98
C TRP A 328 35.82 -6.89 -27.90
N GLY A 329 35.72 -7.45 -26.70
CA GLY A 329 34.95 -6.84 -25.62
C GLY A 329 35.50 -5.50 -25.14
N ALA A 330 34.61 -4.65 -24.63
CA ALA A 330 34.91 -3.40 -23.96
C ALA A 330 33.86 -3.14 -22.88
N VAL A 331 34.25 -2.53 -21.76
CA VAL A 331 33.33 -2.19 -20.67
C VAL A 331 33.70 -0.86 -20.04
N TRP A 332 32.68 -0.07 -19.71
CA TRP A 332 32.79 1.14 -18.91
C TRP A 332 32.87 0.81 -17.42
N ILE A 333 33.82 1.40 -16.71
CA ILE A 333 34.11 1.13 -15.31
C ILE A 333 34.69 2.37 -14.64
N ASP A 334 34.12 2.84 -13.54
CA ASP A 334 34.81 3.81 -12.67
C ASP A 334 35.75 3.01 -11.75
N TYR A 335 37.03 2.91 -12.12
CA TYR A 335 37.94 1.99 -11.41
C TYR A 335 38.46 2.54 -10.09
N ASN A 336 38.46 3.87 -9.94
CA ASN A 336 39.03 4.57 -8.78
C ASN A 336 37.97 5.38 -8.02
N ASN A 337 36.70 5.13 -8.29
CA ASN A 337 35.54 5.76 -7.69
C ASN A 337 35.56 7.29 -7.77
N ASN A 338 36.05 7.84 -8.88
CA ASN A 338 36.17 9.29 -9.07
C ASN A 338 34.98 9.92 -9.80
N THR A 339 33.85 9.22 -9.94
CA THR A 339 32.62 9.63 -10.65
C THR A 339 32.70 9.62 -12.18
N PHE A 340 33.87 9.30 -12.77
CA PHE A 340 34.04 9.24 -14.22
C PHE A 340 34.30 7.81 -14.67
N GLN A 341 33.50 7.33 -15.63
CA GLN A 341 33.70 6.00 -16.17
C GLN A 341 34.92 5.95 -17.09
N ASP A 342 35.84 5.04 -16.78
CA ASP A 342 37.00 4.64 -17.58
C ASP A 342 36.64 3.51 -18.54
N LEU A 343 37.54 3.23 -19.49
CA LEU A 343 37.28 2.25 -20.54
C LEU A 343 38.34 1.15 -20.56
N PHE A 344 37.90 -0.08 -20.29
CA PHE A 344 38.71 -1.29 -20.51
C PHE A 344 38.34 -1.94 -21.84
N VAL A 345 39.34 -2.32 -22.63
CA VAL A 345 39.16 -2.93 -23.96
C VAL A 345 40.00 -4.21 -24.08
N CYS A 346 39.32 -5.32 -24.36
CA CYS A 346 39.94 -6.58 -24.76
C CYS A 346 40.57 -6.46 -26.15
N THR A 347 41.86 -6.70 -26.24
CA THR A 347 42.61 -6.68 -27.49
C THR A 347 43.12 -8.08 -27.84
N SER A 348 43.35 -8.30 -29.13
CA SER A 348 43.80 -9.59 -29.64
C SER A 348 45.08 -9.48 -30.47
N PHE A 349 45.13 -8.55 -31.44
CA PHE A 349 46.24 -8.49 -32.39
C PHE A 349 46.60 -7.06 -32.82
N ILE A 350 47.86 -6.87 -33.24
CA ILE A 350 48.32 -5.62 -33.88
C ILE A 350 47.63 -5.39 -35.23
N ASN A 351 47.54 -6.45 -36.03
CA ASN A 351 47.02 -6.45 -37.40
C ASN A 351 46.88 -7.90 -37.90
N GLU A 352 46.69 -8.08 -39.20
CA GLU A 352 46.59 -9.37 -39.90
C GLU A 352 47.75 -10.36 -39.65
N ASN A 353 48.92 -9.90 -39.18
CA ASN A 353 50.03 -10.78 -38.78
C ASN A 353 49.79 -11.52 -37.46
N LYS A 354 48.64 -11.30 -36.81
CA LYS A 354 48.16 -12.00 -35.61
C LYS A 354 49.16 -12.05 -34.45
N GLN A 355 49.93 -10.97 -34.27
CA GLN A 355 50.82 -10.81 -33.11
C GLN A 355 50.01 -10.36 -31.89
N PRO A 356 49.98 -11.13 -30.77
CA PRO A 356 49.25 -10.76 -29.57
C PRO A 356 49.70 -9.42 -28.98
N VAL A 357 48.78 -8.72 -28.33
CA VAL A 357 49.01 -7.45 -27.63
C VAL A 357 48.37 -7.47 -26.25
N THR A 358 48.74 -6.51 -25.39
CA THR A 358 48.11 -6.31 -24.09
C THR A 358 46.75 -5.64 -24.26
N ASN A 359 45.80 -5.96 -23.37
CA ASN A 359 44.52 -5.25 -23.27
C ASN A 359 44.75 -3.77 -22.99
N TYR A 360 43.83 -2.91 -23.42
CA TYR A 360 43.97 -1.46 -23.25
C TYR A 360 43.07 -0.99 -22.12
N PHE A 361 43.62 -0.11 -21.28
CA PHE A 361 42.86 0.58 -20.25
C PHE A 361 43.06 2.08 -20.40
N TYR A 362 41.95 2.79 -20.49
CA TYR A 362 41.89 4.22 -20.73
C TYR A 362 41.27 4.89 -19.52
N GLU A 363 42.06 5.69 -18.80
CA GLU A 363 41.62 6.49 -17.66
C GLU A 363 40.93 7.76 -18.17
N ASN A 364 39.69 8.00 -17.76
CA ASN A 364 38.91 9.19 -18.07
C ASN A 364 39.31 10.34 -17.14
N ILE A 365 39.77 11.45 -17.71
CA ILE A 365 40.11 12.65 -16.95
C ILE A 365 39.00 13.66 -17.12
N GLN A 366 38.09 13.68 -16.13
CA GLN A 366 37.05 14.69 -15.98
C GLN A 366 36.18 14.90 -17.22
N ALA A 367 35.81 13.81 -17.90
CA ALA A 367 34.98 13.84 -19.11
C ALA A 367 35.58 14.61 -20.30
N ASP A 368 36.86 14.97 -20.26
CA ASP A 368 37.53 15.76 -21.31
C ASP A 368 38.39 14.88 -22.23
N THR A 369 39.24 14.04 -21.65
CA THR A 369 40.19 13.22 -22.42
C THR A 369 40.51 11.92 -21.69
N PHE A 370 40.74 10.86 -22.45
CA PHE A 370 41.22 9.59 -21.94
C PHE A 370 42.73 9.42 -22.13
N TYR A 371 43.40 8.87 -21.11
CA TYR A 371 44.80 8.48 -21.21
C TYR A 371 44.97 6.97 -21.17
N LEU A 372 45.79 6.43 -22.07
CA LEU A 372 46.17 5.02 -22.03
C LEU A 372 47.06 4.75 -20.80
N ARG A 373 46.55 3.96 -19.85
CA ARG A 373 47.17 3.67 -18.54
C ARG A 373 47.42 2.18 -18.28
N THR A 374 47.29 1.34 -19.30
CA THR A 374 47.45 -0.13 -19.21
C THR A 374 48.57 -0.58 -18.28
N ASP A 375 49.82 -0.19 -18.55
CA ASP A 375 50.97 -0.74 -17.81
C ASP A 375 51.04 -0.26 -16.35
N SER A 376 50.50 0.93 -16.07
CA SER A 376 50.43 1.47 -14.71
C SER A 376 49.29 0.88 -13.88
N VAL A 377 48.16 0.58 -14.51
CA VAL A 377 46.95 0.07 -13.84
C VAL A 377 46.95 -1.46 -13.77
N PHE A 378 47.59 -2.16 -14.71
CA PHE A 378 47.76 -3.61 -14.71
C PHE A 378 49.25 -4.00 -14.68
N PRO A 379 49.92 -3.89 -13.52
CA PRO A 379 51.34 -4.21 -13.41
C PRO A 379 51.65 -5.65 -13.85
N GLY A 380 52.52 -5.80 -14.84
CA GLY A 380 52.93 -7.11 -15.35
C GLY A 380 51.94 -7.76 -16.32
N ILE A 381 50.97 -7.00 -16.85
CA ILE A 381 50.13 -7.46 -17.95
C ILE A 381 50.97 -7.95 -19.13
N THR A 382 50.56 -9.06 -19.73
CA THR A 382 51.29 -9.70 -20.84
C THR A 382 50.45 -9.70 -22.11
N PRO A 383 51.06 -9.75 -23.30
CA PRO A 383 50.33 -9.90 -24.55
C PRO A 383 49.52 -11.20 -24.61
N GLN A 384 48.22 -11.09 -24.83
CA GLN A 384 47.27 -12.21 -24.80
C GLN A 384 46.23 -12.07 -25.91
N ARG A 385 45.28 -13.00 -25.96
CA ARG A 385 44.14 -12.96 -26.89
C ARG A 385 42.85 -12.96 -26.09
N SER A 386 42.39 -11.76 -25.74
CA SER A 386 41.22 -11.53 -24.91
C SER A 386 39.98 -11.23 -25.77
N TYR A 387 38.83 -11.72 -25.33
CA TYR A 387 37.57 -11.61 -26.09
C TYR A 387 36.44 -11.05 -25.24
N GLY A 388 35.87 -11.86 -24.33
CA GLY A 388 34.81 -11.40 -23.42
C GLY A 388 35.39 -10.74 -22.18
N VAL A 389 34.71 -9.71 -21.68
CA VAL A 389 34.97 -9.11 -20.37
C VAL A 389 33.64 -8.86 -19.64
N ALA A 390 33.67 -8.91 -18.32
CA ALA A 390 32.55 -8.51 -17.47
C ALA A 390 33.08 -7.81 -16.22
N LYS A 391 32.33 -6.83 -15.70
CA LYS A 391 32.62 -6.14 -14.44
C LYS A 391 31.72 -6.65 -13.31
N GLY A 392 32.23 -6.66 -12.09
CA GLY A 392 31.54 -7.05 -10.86
C GLY A 392 32.38 -6.68 -9.64
N ASP A 393 32.08 -7.23 -8.48
CA ASP A 393 32.79 -6.95 -7.23
C ASP A 393 33.02 -8.26 -6.47
N ILE A 394 34.26 -8.77 -6.51
CA ILE A 394 34.65 -10.07 -5.95
C ILE A 394 34.52 -10.04 -4.43
N ASN A 395 34.97 -8.96 -3.81
CA ASN A 395 35.23 -8.89 -2.38
C ASN A 395 34.25 -7.94 -1.62
N ASN A 396 33.23 -7.41 -2.32
CA ASN A 396 32.22 -6.48 -1.82
C ASN A 396 32.83 -5.21 -1.19
N ASN A 397 33.92 -4.71 -1.79
CA ASN A 397 34.59 -3.51 -1.30
C ASN A 397 34.11 -2.21 -1.99
N GLY A 398 33.19 -2.31 -2.96
CA GLY A 398 32.68 -1.14 -3.68
C GLY A 398 33.60 -0.62 -4.76
N PHE A 399 34.56 -1.41 -5.22
CA PHE A 399 35.38 -1.14 -6.40
C PHE A 399 35.13 -2.22 -7.43
N TYR A 400 34.95 -1.80 -8.68
CA TYR A 400 34.75 -2.77 -9.75
C TYR A 400 36.03 -3.57 -10.00
N ASP A 401 35.84 -4.89 -10.06
CA ASP A 401 36.76 -5.93 -10.53
C ASP A 401 36.40 -6.34 -11.96
N LEU A 402 37.33 -7.02 -12.64
CA LEU A 402 37.13 -7.47 -14.03
C LEU A 402 37.43 -8.96 -14.18
N VAL A 403 36.57 -9.68 -14.88
CA VAL A 403 36.88 -11.01 -15.41
C VAL A 403 37.05 -10.93 -16.93
N VAL A 404 38.14 -11.51 -17.44
CA VAL A 404 38.48 -11.49 -18.87
C VAL A 404 38.62 -12.91 -19.39
N HIS A 405 37.83 -13.24 -20.40
CA HIS A 405 37.87 -14.55 -21.03
C HIS A 405 38.86 -14.58 -22.19
N ASN A 406 39.91 -15.37 -22.01
CA ASN A 406 41.00 -15.50 -22.95
C ASN A 406 40.90 -16.77 -23.79
N ARG A 407 41.44 -16.68 -25.01
CA ARG A 407 41.61 -17.83 -25.89
C ARG A 407 42.89 -18.58 -25.54
N ALA A 408 42.82 -19.91 -25.57
CA ALA A 408 43.97 -20.80 -25.44
C ALA A 408 45.16 -20.35 -26.33
N PRO A 409 46.41 -20.41 -25.85
CA PRO A 409 46.85 -21.09 -24.62
C PRO A 409 46.80 -20.21 -23.36
N TYR A 410 46.13 -19.04 -23.41
CA TYR A 410 46.06 -18.12 -22.28
C TYR A 410 44.85 -18.47 -21.41
N ASN A 411 45.06 -18.56 -20.09
CA ASN A 411 43.98 -18.69 -19.13
C ASN A 411 43.21 -17.37 -18.99
N ALA A 412 41.95 -17.42 -18.61
CA ALA A 412 41.15 -16.28 -18.18
C ALA A 412 41.86 -15.53 -17.06
N ASN A 413 41.69 -14.21 -17.03
CA ASN A 413 42.15 -13.36 -15.94
C ASN A 413 40.98 -13.01 -15.03
N LEU A 414 41.26 -12.90 -13.74
CA LEU A 414 40.35 -12.33 -12.77
C LEU A 414 41.12 -11.20 -12.08
N TRP A 415 40.88 -9.98 -12.52
CA TRP A 415 41.56 -8.77 -12.09
C TRP A 415 40.83 -8.21 -10.89
N GLU A 416 41.43 -8.38 -9.71
CA GLU A 416 40.98 -7.76 -8.47
C GLU A 416 41.59 -6.36 -8.34
N ASN A 417 40.74 -5.36 -8.10
CA ASN A 417 41.07 -3.97 -7.88
C ASN A 417 41.63 -3.78 -6.47
N SER A 418 42.76 -3.10 -6.36
CA SER A 418 43.44 -2.91 -5.08
C SER A 418 42.71 -1.99 -4.10
N ALA A 419 41.72 -1.22 -4.57
CA ALA A 419 40.96 -0.27 -3.74
C ALA A 419 41.86 0.68 -2.92
N ASP A 420 43.00 1.10 -3.50
CA ASP A 420 43.99 1.93 -2.81
C ASP A 420 43.57 3.42 -2.72
N SER A 421 42.47 3.84 -3.37
CA SER A 421 41.95 5.21 -3.25
C SER A 421 41.14 5.39 -1.96
N ASP A 422 41.20 6.58 -1.37
CA ASP A 422 40.32 6.98 -0.27
C ASP A 422 38.92 7.45 -0.77
N ASN A 423 38.57 7.14 -2.02
CA ASN A 423 37.31 7.56 -2.61
C ASN A 423 36.15 6.68 -2.15
N HIS A 424 35.01 7.32 -1.90
CA HIS A 424 33.78 6.69 -1.47
C HIS A 424 33.00 6.11 -2.64
N TYR A 425 32.04 5.24 -2.35
CA TYR A 425 31.15 4.69 -3.36
C TYR A 425 29.71 4.60 -2.86
N ILE A 426 28.80 4.26 -3.76
CA ILE A 426 27.49 3.74 -3.41
C ILE A 426 27.16 2.58 -4.35
N LYS A 427 26.78 1.45 -3.76
CA LYS A 427 26.41 0.23 -4.49
C LYS A 427 24.89 0.11 -4.49
N ILE A 428 24.28 -0.14 -5.64
CA ILE A 428 22.83 -0.16 -5.81
C ILE A 428 22.41 -1.44 -6.52
N SER A 429 21.44 -2.13 -5.94
CA SER A 429 20.67 -3.19 -6.59
C SER A 429 19.23 -2.72 -6.75
N LEU A 430 18.58 -3.13 -7.83
CA LEU A 430 17.18 -2.82 -8.09
C LEU A 430 16.34 -4.11 -8.15
N GLN A 431 15.06 -4.01 -7.78
CA GLN A 431 14.06 -5.03 -8.03
C GLN A 431 12.76 -4.38 -8.54
N GLY A 432 12.30 -4.81 -9.72
CA GLY A 432 10.99 -4.46 -10.24
C GLY A 432 9.87 -5.28 -9.60
N THR A 433 8.68 -4.70 -9.54
CA THR A 433 7.46 -5.31 -9.00
C THR A 433 6.32 -5.29 -10.02
N VAL A 434 6.20 -4.19 -10.76
CA VAL A 434 5.35 -4.06 -11.96
C VAL A 434 6.20 -4.17 -13.21
N SER A 435 7.37 -3.54 -13.19
CA SER A 435 8.43 -3.76 -14.16
C SER A 435 8.95 -5.20 -14.06
N ASN A 436 9.70 -5.64 -15.09
CA ASN A 436 10.43 -6.90 -15.00
C ASN A 436 11.26 -6.96 -13.71
N ARG A 437 11.32 -8.13 -13.06
CA ARG A 437 11.83 -8.26 -11.69
C ARG A 437 13.30 -7.84 -11.57
N MET A 438 14.08 -7.97 -12.63
CA MET A 438 15.48 -7.53 -12.71
C MET A 438 15.66 -6.02 -12.92
N ALA A 439 14.56 -5.27 -13.08
CA ALA A 439 14.55 -3.82 -13.35
C ALA A 439 15.41 -3.41 -14.56
N ILE A 440 15.53 -4.28 -15.57
CA ILE A 440 16.26 -3.96 -16.81
C ILE A 440 15.51 -2.86 -17.56
N GLY A 441 16.24 -1.84 -17.97
CA GLY A 441 15.70 -0.62 -18.58
C GLY A 441 15.50 0.53 -17.60
N SER A 442 15.84 0.37 -16.32
CA SER A 442 15.79 1.44 -15.32
C SER A 442 16.89 2.48 -15.51
N TRP A 443 16.57 3.73 -15.20
CA TRP A 443 17.53 4.80 -14.99
C TRP A 443 17.77 4.99 -13.50
N ILE A 444 19.04 4.98 -13.09
CA ILE A 444 19.48 5.37 -11.74
C ILE A 444 20.22 6.68 -11.87
N ARG A 445 19.75 7.74 -11.20
CA ARG A 445 20.42 9.05 -11.17
C ARG A 445 20.74 9.43 -9.74
N ILE A 446 21.99 9.83 -9.52
CA ILE A 446 22.52 10.25 -8.23
C ILE A 446 22.78 11.74 -8.28
N TYR A 447 22.29 12.46 -7.28
CA TYR A 447 22.49 13.90 -7.15
C TYR A 447 23.34 14.19 -5.91
N VAL A 448 24.44 14.91 -6.10
CA VAL A 448 25.33 15.31 -5.01
C VAL A 448 26.02 16.64 -5.35
N ASP A 449 25.90 17.62 -4.45
CA ASP A 449 26.50 18.96 -4.55
C ASP A 449 26.17 19.67 -5.88
N GLY A 450 24.93 19.48 -6.36
CA GLY A 450 24.44 20.06 -7.62
C GLY A 450 24.87 19.34 -8.90
N ASN A 451 25.66 18.27 -8.80
CA ASN A 451 26.01 17.39 -9.93
C ASN A 451 25.04 16.21 -10.04
N MET A 452 24.95 15.61 -11.24
CA MET A 452 24.13 14.43 -11.50
C MET A 452 24.97 13.38 -12.22
N TYR A 453 24.93 12.14 -11.71
CA TYR A 453 25.60 10.98 -12.29
C TYR A 453 24.56 9.92 -12.61
N SER A 454 24.68 9.24 -13.74
CA SER A 454 23.63 8.33 -14.21
C SER A 454 24.15 6.98 -14.67
N HIS A 455 23.45 5.91 -14.30
CA HIS A 455 23.61 4.59 -14.88
C HIS A 455 22.27 4.11 -15.45
N TYR A 456 22.36 3.30 -16.49
CA TYR A 456 21.23 2.61 -17.10
C TYR A 456 21.37 1.10 -16.90
N THR A 457 20.31 0.42 -16.51
CA THR A 457 20.34 -1.01 -16.21
C THR A 457 20.16 -1.84 -17.48
N LEU A 458 21.23 -2.54 -17.88
CA LEU A 458 21.33 -3.31 -19.13
C LEU A 458 21.36 -4.82 -18.88
N LEU A 459 20.88 -5.60 -19.83
CA LEU A 459 21.07 -7.06 -19.84
C LEU A 459 21.44 -7.57 -21.23
N GLY A 460 22.67 -8.10 -21.33
CA GLY A 460 23.27 -8.49 -22.60
C GLY A 460 23.80 -7.28 -23.36
N GLU A 461 25.02 -6.88 -22.98
CA GLU A 461 25.83 -5.90 -23.71
C GLU A 461 27.25 -6.42 -23.80
N ASN A 462 28.15 -5.65 -24.41
CA ASN A 462 29.54 -6.05 -24.60
C ASN A 462 29.66 -7.36 -25.42
N TYR A 463 30.86 -7.85 -25.70
CA TYR A 463 31.10 -9.01 -26.54
C TYR A 463 30.63 -10.26 -25.83
N VAL A 464 29.37 -10.63 -26.09
CA VAL A 464 28.72 -11.87 -25.65
C VAL A 464 28.88 -12.14 -24.15
N SER A 465 28.88 -11.10 -23.30
CA SER A 465 29.16 -11.20 -21.86
C SER A 465 28.00 -10.68 -21.00
N GLN A 466 28.12 -10.86 -19.68
CA GLN A 466 27.18 -10.33 -18.68
C GLN A 466 27.96 -9.75 -17.50
N SER A 467 27.78 -8.45 -17.24
CA SER A 467 28.28 -7.77 -16.04
C SER A 467 27.31 -7.94 -14.88
N SER A 468 27.76 -7.57 -13.68
CA SER A 468 26.97 -7.62 -12.45
C SER A 468 25.71 -6.76 -12.57
N GLN A 469 24.65 -7.23 -11.94
CA GLN A 469 23.42 -6.48 -11.68
C GLN A 469 23.61 -5.31 -10.71
N HIS A 470 24.76 -5.26 -10.03
CA HIS A 470 25.07 -4.19 -9.10
C HIS A 470 25.67 -2.97 -9.81
N HIS A 471 25.06 -1.81 -9.56
CA HIS A 471 25.58 -0.53 -10.01
C HIS A 471 26.44 0.08 -8.90
N ILE A 472 27.74 0.28 -9.16
CA ILE A 472 28.66 0.96 -8.25
C ILE A 472 28.94 2.33 -8.84
N PHE A 473 28.55 3.37 -8.12
CA PHE A 473 28.90 4.75 -8.46
C PHE A 473 30.03 5.19 -7.55
N GLY A 474 31.13 5.68 -8.13
CA GLY A 474 32.16 6.37 -7.37
C GLY A 474 31.67 7.73 -6.88
N MET A 475 31.98 8.08 -5.64
CA MET A 475 31.49 9.28 -4.95
C MET A 475 32.64 10.20 -4.53
N GLU A 476 33.83 10.07 -5.14
CA GLU A 476 35.02 10.86 -4.80
C GLU A 476 35.20 11.00 -3.28
N GLN A 477 35.22 12.23 -2.76
CA GLN A 477 35.35 12.55 -1.34
C GLN A 477 34.03 13.04 -0.73
N TYR A 478 32.89 12.80 -1.39
CA TYR A 478 31.57 13.13 -0.86
C TYR A 478 31.24 12.22 0.33
N ASN A 479 30.69 12.80 1.39
CA ASN A 479 30.36 12.05 2.61
C ASN A 479 28.89 11.57 2.63
N SER A 480 28.07 12.06 1.70
CA SER A 480 26.66 11.73 1.57
C SER A 480 26.18 12.08 0.17
N VAL A 481 25.12 11.41 -0.25
CA VAL A 481 24.37 11.69 -1.48
C VAL A 481 23.11 12.47 -1.11
N ASP A 482 22.83 13.56 -1.83
CA ASP A 482 21.65 14.41 -1.57
C ASP A 482 20.38 13.65 -1.90
N SER A 483 20.33 13.04 -3.09
CA SER A 483 19.23 12.16 -3.48
C SER A 483 19.61 11.17 -4.57
N ILE A 484 18.85 10.07 -4.63
CA ILE A 484 18.88 9.10 -5.73
C ILE A 484 17.48 8.99 -6.28
N THR A 485 17.35 9.06 -7.60
CA THR A 485 16.09 8.79 -8.30
C THR A 485 16.24 7.51 -9.10
N VAL A 486 15.29 6.58 -8.97
CA VAL A 486 15.21 5.38 -9.80
C VAL A 486 13.94 5.48 -10.64
N LEU A 487 14.09 5.64 -11.95
CA LEU A 487 12.98 5.58 -12.91
C LEU A 487 12.92 4.16 -13.48
N TYR A 488 11.87 3.43 -13.13
CA TYR A 488 11.65 2.05 -13.55
C TYR A 488 10.98 1.97 -14.94
N PRO A 489 11.09 0.83 -15.65
CA PRO A 489 10.44 0.61 -16.95
C PRO A 489 8.94 0.88 -16.97
N SER A 490 8.23 0.62 -15.86
CA SER A 490 6.80 0.93 -15.69
C SER A 490 6.47 2.42 -15.85
N GLY A 491 7.46 3.30 -15.68
CA GLY A 491 7.31 4.74 -15.56
C GLY A 491 7.24 5.24 -14.12
N HIS A 492 7.19 4.34 -13.13
CA HIS A 492 7.28 4.69 -11.71
C HIS A 492 8.65 5.28 -11.38
N THR A 493 8.68 6.27 -10.48
CA THR A 493 9.93 6.89 -10.01
C THR A 493 9.97 6.86 -8.50
N ASP A 494 10.96 6.15 -7.96
CA ASP A 494 11.29 6.21 -6.54
C ASP A 494 12.37 7.26 -6.27
N VAL A 495 12.26 7.99 -5.16
CA VAL A 495 13.23 9.01 -4.75
C VAL A 495 13.65 8.84 -3.30
N TYR A 496 14.96 8.72 -3.10
CA TYR A 496 15.60 8.55 -1.79
C TYR A 496 16.44 9.78 -1.48
N TYR A 497 16.49 10.20 -0.22
CA TYR A 497 17.20 11.41 0.21
C TYR A 497 18.22 11.13 1.31
N ASN A 498 19.27 11.96 1.37
CA ASN A 498 20.27 11.97 2.45
C ASN A 498 20.91 10.58 2.70
N LEU A 499 21.39 9.93 1.64
CA LEU A 499 21.97 8.59 1.73
C LEU A 499 23.44 8.66 2.13
N SER A 500 23.85 7.74 3.00
CA SER A 500 25.25 7.54 3.35
C SER A 500 25.99 6.89 2.19
N VAL A 501 27.24 7.33 1.97
CA VAL A 501 28.19 6.63 1.09
C VAL A 501 28.72 5.34 1.74
N ASP A 502 29.54 4.59 1.01
CA ASP A 502 30.13 3.30 1.37
C ASP A 502 29.08 2.26 1.81
N THR A 503 27.91 2.34 1.18
CA THR A 503 26.73 1.55 1.53
C THR A 503 26.18 0.87 0.30
N HIS A 504 25.70 -0.37 0.48
CA HIS A 504 24.91 -1.09 -0.51
C HIS A 504 23.44 -0.90 -0.20
N TYR A 505 22.72 -0.27 -1.14
CA TYR A 505 21.26 -0.14 -1.10
C TYR A 505 20.60 -1.15 -2.04
N PHE A 506 19.51 -1.74 -1.56
CA PHE A 506 18.62 -2.58 -2.36
C PHE A 506 17.29 -1.86 -2.48
N PHE A 507 16.96 -1.41 -3.68
CA PHE A 507 15.76 -0.63 -3.95
C PHE A 507 14.68 -1.48 -4.63
N ILE A 508 13.46 -1.36 -4.14
CA ILE A 508 12.29 -2.08 -4.66
C ILE A 508 11.30 -1.07 -5.26
N GLU A 509 10.86 -1.32 -6.49
CA GLU A 509 9.90 -0.46 -7.21
C GLU A 509 8.61 -0.24 -6.41
N GLY A 510 8.34 1.03 -6.08
CA GLY A 510 7.18 1.47 -5.32
C GLY A 510 7.48 1.71 -3.84
N GLU A 511 8.67 1.40 -3.33
CA GLU A 511 8.91 1.44 -1.88
C GLU A 511 8.98 2.85 -1.28
N THR A 512 9.20 3.88 -2.10
CA THR A 512 9.20 5.28 -1.61
C THR A 512 7.81 5.89 -1.60
N GLU A 513 6.80 5.16 -2.07
CA GLU A 513 5.42 5.58 -1.87
C GLU A 513 5.07 5.61 -0.40
N ILE A 514 4.60 6.77 0.05
CA ILE A 514 4.20 6.98 1.43
C ILE A 514 2.70 6.73 1.54
N ILE A 515 2.32 5.94 2.54
CA ILE A 515 0.94 5.90 3.03
C ILE A 515 0.76 6.85 4.19
N SER A 516 -0.24 7.72 4.10
CA SER A 516 -0.57 8.69 5.13
C SER A 516 -1.83 8.26 5.87
N LEU A 517 -1.90 8.55 7.17
CA LEU A 517 -3.18 8.53 7.88
C LEU A 517 -3.90 9.86 7.65
N SER A 518 -5.23 9.87 7.78
CA SER A 518 -6.05 11.10 7.74
C SER A 518 -5.63 12.14 8.77
N ASP A 519 -4.92 11.67 9.80
CA ASP A 519 -4.50 12.43 10.96
C ASP A 519 -3.01 12.17 11.23
N GLU A 520 -2.27 13.23 11.58
CA GLU A 520 -0.83 13.16 11.80
C GLU A 520 -0.44 13.66 13.20
N GLY A 521 0.58 13.03 13.78
CA GLY A 521 1.16 13.47 15.05
C GLY A 521 0.26 13.15 16.26
N PHE A 522 -0.03 14.17 17.06
CA PHE A 522 -0.83 14.05 18.28
C PHE A 522 -2.28 14.43 17.99
N ILE A 523 -3.23 13.55 18.31
CA ILE A 523 -4.66 13.83 18.21
C ILE A 523 -5.45 13.42 19.46
N LEU A 524 -6.50 14.19 19.74
CA LEU A 524 -7.52 13.88 20.74
C LEU A 524 -8.76 13.39 20.00
N LEU A 525 -9.24 12.19 20.34
CA LEU A 525 -10.41 11.59 19.73
C LEU A 525 -11.43 11.13 20.78
N CYS A 526 -12.70 11.12 20.40
CA CYS A 526 -13.76 10.53 21.20
C CYS A 526 -13.68 8.99 21.07
N PRO A 527 -13.95 8.21 22.13
CA PRO A 527 -14.10 6.77 21.98
C PRO A 527 -15.20 6.44 20.96
N GLY A 528 -14.86 5.69 19.92
CA GLY A 528 -15.76 5.40 18.79
C GLY A 528 -15.45 6.19 17.51
N ASP A 529 -14.63 7.24 17.59
CA ASP A 529 -14.07 7.89 16.40
C ASP A 529 -13.16 6.92 15.65
N SER A 530 -12.91 7.21 14.37
CA SER A 530 -12.09 6.36 13.52
C SER A 530 -11.01 7.16 12.82
N ILE A 531 -9.82 6.59 12.78
CA ILE A 531 -8.71 7.06 11.95
C ILE A 531 -8.78 6.32 10.63
N GLU A 532 -8.66 7.03 9.52
CA GLU A 532 -8.68 6.46 8.17
C GLU A 532 -7.27 6.49 7.58
N LEU A 533 -6.94 5.49 6.76
CA LEU A 533 -5.81 5.60 5.84
C LEU A 533 -6.18 6.55 4.68
N ASP A 534 -5.47 7.67 4.57
CA ASP A 534 -5.72 8.70 3.57
C ASP A 534 -5.23 8.28 2.19
N GLY A 535 -6.06 8.58 1.17
CA GLY A 535 -5.73 8.31 -0.23
C GLY A 535 -5.51 6.82 -0.57
N GLY A 536 -5.18 6.59 -1.85
CA GLY A 536 -4.69 5.31 -2.40
C GLY A 536 -5.66 4.11 -2.42
N ASN A 537 -5.39 3.17 -3.33
CA ASN A 537 -6.05 1.86 -3.39
C ASN A 537 -5.06 0.80 -2.88
N PHE A 538 -5.02 0.60 -1.57
CA PHE A 538 -4.16 -0.42 -0.95
C PHE A 538 -4.85 -1.78 -0.92
N LYS A 539 -4.11 -2.83 -1.23
CA LYS A 539 -4.67 -4.19 -1.40
C LYS A 539 -5.10 -4.81 -0.06
N ASN A 540 -4.40 -4.46 1.01
CA ASN A 540 -4.63 -4.91 2.36
C ASN A 540 -4.27 -3.80 3.35
N HIS A 541 -4.71 -3.99 4.59
CA HIS A 541 -4.51 -3.05 5.68
C HIS A 541 -4.36 -3.91 6.93
N GLU A 542 -3.27 -3.75 7.66
CA GLU A 542 -3.07 -4.37 8.96
C GLU A 542 -2.57 -3.31 9.93
N TRP A 543 -3.46 -2.86 10.80
CA TRP A 543 -3.09 -1.96 11.87
C TRP A 543 -2.15 -2.68 12.83
N ASN A 544 -1.29 -1.94 13.51
CA ASN A 544 -0.41 -2.46 14.57
C ASN A 544 -1.14 -3.19 15.72
N THR A 545 -2.47 -3.07 15.78
CA THR A 545 -3.37 -3.80 16.69
C THR A 545 -3.96 -5.10 16.10
N GLY A 546 -3.59 -5.48 14.87
CA GLY A 546 -4.10 -6.64 14.12
C GLY A 546 -5.45 -6.41 13.42
N HIS A 547 -6.00 -5.19 13.44
CA HIS A 547 -7.24 -4.86 12.74
C HIS A 547 -7.03 -4.78 11.23
N GLN A 548 -7.95 -5.32 10.42
CA GLN A 548 -7.81 -5.38 8.96
C GLN A 548 -8.90 -4.61 8.22
N SER A 549 -8.75 -3.28 8.18
CA SER A 549 -9.67 -2.37 7.50
C SER A 549 -8.95 -1.06 7.20
N ARG A 550 -9.45 -0.29 6.22
CA ARG A 550 -8.99 1.07 5.94
C ARG A 550 -9.21 2.02 7.12
N TYR A 551 -10.20 1.71 7.97
CA TYR A 551 -10.55 2.50 9.15
C TYR A 551 -10.16 1.75 10.42
N LYS A 552 -9.70 2.48 11.44
CA LYS A 552 -9.53 1.99 12.80
C LYS A 552 -10.38 2.80 13.76
N THR A 553 -11.43 2.17 14.28
CA THR A 553 -12.16 2.70 15.43
C THR A 553 -11.26 2.67 16.67
N ILE A 554 -11.18 3.82 17.35
CA ILE A 554 -10.35 4.00 18.53
C ILE A 554 -11.19 3.73 19.78
N THR A 555 -10.74 2.77 20.57
CA THR A 555 -11.32 2.41 21.88
C THR A 555 -10.35 2.61 23.03
N ASP A 556 -9.07 2.77 22.74
CA ASP A 556 -7.98 2.86 23.71
C ASP A 556 -6.96 3.89 23.23
N GLU A 557 -6.28 4.53 24.18
CA GLU A 557 -5.15 5.42 23.90
C GLU A 557 -3.94 4.64 23.40
N GLY A 558 -3.11 5.27 22.58
CA GLY A 558 -1.85 4.67 22.14
C GLY A 558 -1.34 5.22 20.82
N ILE A 559 -0.26 4.59 20.35
CA ILE A 559 0.34 4.90 19.05
C ILE A 559 -0.22 3.93 18.03
N PHE A 560 -0.79 4.45 16.95
CA PHE A 560 -1.38 3.68 15.86
C PHE A 560 -0.59 3.91 14.57
N TRP A 561 -0.46 2.85 13.78
CA TRP A 561 0.04 2.88 12.41
C TRP A 561 -0.54 1.69 11.65
N VAL A 562 -0.53 1.75 10.33
CA VAL A 562 -1.02 0.69 9.45
C VAL A 562 0.06 0.23 8.48
N ASP A 563 0.23 -1.08 8.37
CA ASP A 563 0.99 -1.72 7.30
C ASP A 563 0.02 -2.04 6.15
N ALA A 564 0.41 -1.70 4.94
CA ALA A 564 -0.38 -1.95 3.74
C ALA A 564 0.52 -2.29 2.56
N TYR A 565 -0.01 -2.99 1.58
CA TYR A 565 0.67 -3.22 0.32
C TYR A 565 0.13 -2.20 -0.68
N ASN A 566 1.04 -1.42 -1.26
CA ASN A 566 0.71 -0.48 -2.31
C ASN A 566 0.31 -1.19 -3.61
N GLU A 567 0.02 -0.43 -4.66
CA GLU A 567 -0.39 -1.02 -5.94
C GLU A 567 0.70 -1.93 -6.55
N PHE A 568 1.96 -1.69 -6.17
CA PHE A 568 3.18 -2.40 -6.56
C PHE A 568 3.51 -3.64 -5.70
N ASP A 569 2.62 -4.09 -4.82
CA ASP A 569 2.88 -5.23 -3.90
C ASP A 569 4.09 -5.02 -2.97
N VAL A 570 4.48 -3.77 -2.73
CA VAL A 570 5.48 -3.41 -1.71
C VAL A 570 4.78 -3.12 -0.38
N LEU A 571 5.29 -3.72 0.68
CA LEU A 571 4.86 -3.43 2.04
C LEU A 571 5.33 -2.02 2.44
N VAL A 572 4.37 -1.13 2.62
CA VAL A 572 4.57 0.24 3.10
C VAL A 572 3.93 0.38 4.47
N ARG A 573 4.53 1.23 5.32
CA ARG A 573 4.04 1.55 6.67
C ARG A 573 3.67 3.01 6.74
N SER A 574 2.53 3.32 7.36
CA SER A 574 2.10 4.70 7.56
C SER A 574 2.95 5.44 8.59
N ASP A 575 2.88 6.76 8.55
CA ASP A 575 3.24 7.56 9.71
C ASP A 575 2.46 7.12 10.96
N THR A 576 3.02 7.39 12.12
CA THR A 576 2.41 7.08 13.41
C THR A 576 1.53 8.23 13.88
N VAL A 577 0.36 7.89 14.41
CA VAL A 577 -0.51 8.84 15.12
C VAL A 577 -0.61 8.43 16.59
N GLU A 578 -0.33 9.38 17.48
CA GLU A 578 -0.49 9.20 18.93
C GLU A 578 -1.87 9.72 19.34
N VAL A 579 -2.71 8.82 19.83
CA VAL A 579 -4.10 9.07 20.14
C VAL A 579 -4.31 9.08 21.63
N TYR A 580 -4.90 10.17 22.11
CA TYR A 580 -5.43 10.28 23.47
C TYR A 580 -6.95 10.32 23.41
N LEU A 581 -7.58 9.67 24.38
CA LEU A 581 -9.02 9.63 24.45
C LEU A 581 -9.48 10.79 25.29
N LEU A 582 -10.45 11.53 24.77
CA LEU A 582 -11.15 12.53 25.57
C LEU A 582 -11.86 11.81 26.72
N GLU A 583 -11.57 12.22 27.96
CA GLU A 583 -12.26 11.70 29.14
C GLU A 583 -13.77 11.93 28.98
N MET A 584 -14.56 10.88 28.92
CA MET A 584 -16.02 11.03 28.92
C MET A 584 -16.51 11.40 30.33
N PRO A 585 -17.49 12.30 30.46
CA PRO A 585 -18.11 12.60 31.75
C PRO A 585 -18.87 11.40 32.29
N GLU A 586 -18.68 11.08 33.58
CA GLU A 586 -19.50 10.10 34.27
C GLU A 586 -20.77 10.79 34.79
N LEU A 587 -21.91 10.46 34.19
CA LEU A 587 -23.21 11.08 34.49
C LEU A 587 -23.90 10.40 35.67
N ASP A 588 -24.40 11.20 36.61
CA ASP A 588 -25.34 10.78 37.66
C ASP A 588 -26.70 11.43 37.42
N ILE A 589 -27.70 10.62 37.04
CA ILE A 589 -29.04 11.09 36.68
C ILE A 589 -29.98 10.91 37.87
N ILE A 590 -30.39 12.02 38.45
CA ILE A 590 -31.37 12.06 39.53
C ILE A 590 -32.72 12.44 38.93
N LYS A 591 -33.77 11.66 39.19
CA LYS A 591 -35.12 11.95 38.72
C LYS A 591 -36.13 11.99 39.87
N THR A 592 -37.16 12.82 39.69
CA THR A 592 -38.38 12.87 40.49
C THR A 592 -39.56 12.61 39.55
N ASP A 593 -40.32 11.55 39.82
CA ASP A 593 -41.53 11.19 39.07
C ASP A 593 -42.69 12.17 39.37
N VAL A 594 -43.73 12.24 38.52
CA VAL A 594 -44.85 13.19 38.73
C VAL A 594 -45.63 12.87 40.01
N SER A 595 -46.13 13.90 40.70
CA SER A 595 -46.77 13.75 42.02
C SER A 595 -48.16 13.12 41.95
N CYS A 596 -48.96 13.51 40.95
CA CYS A 596 -50.30 13.00 40.69
C CYS A 596 -50.45 12.61 39.22
N HIS A 597 -51.39 11.72 38.96
CA HIS A 597 -51.75 11.37 37.59
C HIS A 597 -52.25 12.60 36.82
N GLY A 598 -51.64 12.88 35.67
CA GLY A 598 -51.97 14.04 34.83
C GLY A 598 -51.28 15.35 35.22
N ASN A 599 -50.45 15.36 36.27
CA ASN A 599 -49.60 16.51 36.59
C ASN A 599 -48.35 16.54 35.68
N SER A 600 -47.77 17.73 35.57
CA SER A 600 -46.54 18.02 34.84
C SER A 600 -45.47 18.55 35.79
N ASP A 601 -45.19 17.86 36.90
CA ASP A 601 -44.25 18.32 37.93
C ASP A 601 -43.06 17.39 38.15
N GLY A 602 -42.82 16.48 37.21
CA GLY A 602 -41.61 15.65 37.18
C GLY A 602 -40.37 16.50 36.92
N VAL A 603 -39.23 16.07 37.45
CA VAL A 603 -37.94 16.77 37.31
C VAL A 603 -36.83 15.77 37.07
N VAL A 604 -35.93 16.09 36.14
CA VAL A 604 -34.66 15.40 35.94
C VAL A 604 -33.52 16.37 36.22
N THR A 605 -32.54 15.93 37.00
CA THR A 605 -31.29 16.64 37.26
C THR A 605 -30.12 15.74 36.87
N ILE A 606 -29.21 16.26 36.04
CA ILE A 606 -27.99 15.57 35.63
C ILE A 606 -26.81 16.17 36.39
N ASN A 607 -26.05 15.33 37.08
CA ASN A 607 -24.81 15.69 37.77
C ASN A 607 -23.61 14.99 37.13
N PHE A 608 -22.41 15.52 37.40
CA PHE A 608 -21.14 14.92 37.00
C PHE A 608 -20.42 14.36 38.21
N ASN A 609 -20.00 13.09 38.16
CA ASN A 609 -19.29 12.42 39.25
C ASN A 609 -17.78 12.72 39.24
N ASN A 610 -17.24 13.19 38.12
CA ASN A 610 -15.83 13.55 37.95
C ASN A 610 -15.63 15.07 37.83
N THR A 611 -14.40 15.54 38.10
CA THR A 611 -13.98 16.93 37.88
C THR A 611 -13.72 17.17 36.39
N PHE A 612 -14.77 17.14 35.58
CA PHE A 612 -14.70 17.47 34.16
C PHE A 612 -14.65 18.99 33.94
N SER A 613 -13.93 19.43 32.89
CA SER A 613 -13.74 20.84 32.53
C SER A 613 -15.02 21.48 31.97
N LEU A 614 -15.14 22.80 32.12
CA LEU A 614 -16.38 23.61 32.11
C LEU A 614 -17.00 23.94 30.73
N ASP A 615 -16.54 23.36 29.62
CA ASP A 615 -17.06 23.66 28.27
C ASP A 615 -17.92 22.49 27.75
N TYR A 616 -19.20 22.47 28.12
CA TYR A 616 -20.17 21.49 27.63
C TYR A 616 -21.50 22.14 27.22
N ASN A 617 -22.20 21.48 26.28
CA ASN A 617 -23.58 21.79 25.93
C ASN A 617 -24.45 20.55 26.15
N LEU A 618 -25.51 20.67 26.93
CA LEU A 618 -26.52 19.61 27.06
C LEU A 618 -27.82 20.08 26.42
N LEU A 619 -28.28 19.33 25.42
CA LEU A 619 -29.50 19.59 24.67
C LEU A 619 -30.51 18.46 24.89
N TRP A 620 -31.70 18.81 25.36
CA TRP A 620 -32.81 17.87 25.46
C TRP A 620 -33.53 17.74 24.12
N GLN A 621 -34.15 16.58 23.87
CA GLN A 621 -35.00 16.37 22.68
C GLN A 621 -36.18 17.34 22.59
N THR A 622 -36.55 17.96 23.72
CA THR A 622 -37.60 18.99 23.83
C THR A 622 -37.14 20.34 23.30
N GLY A 623 -35.83 20.53 23.08
CA GLY A 623 -35.19 21.79 22.70
C GLY A 623 -34.66 22.60 23.90
N ASP A 624 -34.89 22.12 25.12
CA ASP A 624 -34.35 22.75 26.33
C ASP A 624 -32.85 22.51 26.48
N THR A 625 -32.16 23.41 27.18
CA THR A 625 -30.72 23.31 27.43
C THR A 625 -30.41 23.40 28.91
N GLY A 626 -29.41 22.65 29.38
CA GLY A 626 -28.92 22.70 30.76
C GLY A 626 -29.22 21.44 31.59
N LEU A 627 -28.66 21.38 32.80
CA LEU A 627 -28.62 20.17 33.63
C LEU A 627 -29.94 19.80 34.31
N ILE A 628 -30.92 20.69 34.33
CA ILE A 628 -32.21 20.47 34.98
C ILE A 628 -33.29 20.60 33.91
N LEU A 629 -34.13 19.57 33.80
CA LEU A 629 -35.36 19.60 33.02
C LEU A 629 -36.53 19.40 33.98
N ASP A 630 -37.39 20.39 34.09
CA ASP A 630 -38.52 20.42 35.02
C ASP A 630 -39.86 20.53 34.27
N ASN A 631 -40.95 20.57 35.05
CA ASN A 631 -42.32 20.62 34.54
C ASN A 631 -42.70 19.44 33.62
N LEU A 632 -42.21 18.24 33.93
CA LEU A 632 -42.33 17.07 33.06
C LEU A 632 -43.60 16.27 33.32
N GLU A 633 -44.25 15.84 32.24
CA GLU A 633 -45.29 14.80 32.26
C GLU A 633 -44.66 13.39 32.22
N THR A 634 -45.45 12.33 32.35
CA THR A 634 -44.94 10.96 32.18
C THR A 634 -44.48 10.70 30.74
N GLY A 635 -43.28 10.15 30.57
CA GLY A 635 -42.70 9.93 29.25
C GLY A 635 -41.19 9.67 29.27
N VAL A 636 -40.63 9.38 28.08
CA VAL A 636 -39.18 9.26 27.86
C VAL A 636 -38.63 10.62 27.46
N TYR A 637 -37.58 11.08 28.15
CA TYR A 637 -36.86 12.31 27.87
C TYR A 637 -35.42 11.98 27.48
N ALA A 638 -35.12 12.05 26.18
CA ALA A 638 -33.77 11.89 25.66
C ALA A 638 -32.99 13.21 25.68
N PHE A 639 -31.68 13.12 25.86
CA PHE A 639 -30.76 14.24 25.82
C PHE A 639 -29.46 13.87 25.10
N THR A 640 -28.83 14.88 24.52
CA THR A 640 -27.51 14.83 23.90
C THR A 640 -26.57 15.74 24.68
N PHE A 641 -25.50 15.16 25.20
CA PHE A 641 -24.39 15.89 25.79
C PHE A 641 -23.31 16.07 24.73
N ILE A 642 -22.88 17.30 24.48
CA ILE A 642 -21.81 17.67 23.54
C ILE A 642 -20.66 18.25 24.36
N GLY A 643 -19.57 17.50 24.47
CA GLY A 643 -18.36 17.88 25.18
C GLY A 643 -17.38 18.72 24.34
N HIS A 644 -16.14 18.84 24.84
CA HIS A 644 -15.04 19.45 24.10
C HIS A 644 -14.82 18.76 22.74
N GLU A 645 -14.51 19.54 21.70
CA GLU A 645 -14.27 19.04 20.32
C GLU A 645 -15.42 18.23 19.67
N SER A 646 -16.66 18.40 20.18
CA SER A 646 -17.90 17.82 19.61
C SER A 646 -18.14 16.34 19.93
N CYS A 647 -17.52 15.76 20.96
CA CYS A 647 -17.92 14.42 21.42
C CYS A 647 -19.37 14.41 21.89
N GLU A 648 -20.20 13.55 21.29
CA GLU A 648 -21.62 13.43 21.62
C GLU A 648 -21.91 12.17 22.43
N ILE A 649 -22.65 12.32 23.54
CA ILE A 649 -23.25 11.22 24.30
C ILE A 649 -24.76 11.39 24.23
N VAL A 650 -25.47 10.35 23.81
CA VAL A 650 -26.93 10.32 23.77
C VAL A 650 -27.45 9.33 24.81
N ASP A 651 -28.33 9.79 25.70
CA ASP A 651 -28.98 8.95 26.71
C ASP A 651 -30.42 9.42 26.96
N SER A 652 -31.19 8.70 27.78
CA SER A 652 -32.58 9.01 28.08
C SER A 652 -33.02 8.58 29.48
N VAL A 653 -34.03 9.27 29.99
CA VAL A 653 -34.66 8.95 31.28
C VAL A 653 -36.17 8.87 31.14
N TYR A 654 -36.79 7.92 31.84
CA TYR A 654 -38.25 7.76 31.86
C TYR A 654 -38.86 8.33 33.14
N ILE A 655 -39.83 9.24 33.03
CA ILE A 655 -40.62 9.79 34.15
C ILE A 655 -41.91 8.99 34.29
N ASN A 656 -42.12 8.41 35.48
CA ASN A 656 -43.33 7.64 35.79
C ASN A 656 -44.48 8.54 36.27
N SER A 657 -45.71 8.04 36.18
CA SER A 657 -46.90 8.60 36.83
C SER A 657 -47.54 7.57 37.78
N PRO A 658 -48.07 8.01 38.95
CA PRO A 658 -48.90 7.15 39.78
C PRO A 658 -50.21 6.79 39.07
N GLN A 659 -50.85 5.70 39.51
CA GLN A 659 -52.15 5.25 39.00
C GLN A 659 -53.27 6.19 39.48
N TYR A 660 -54.35 6.35 38.70
CA TYR A 660 -55.54 7.10 39.12
C TYR A 660 -56.18 6.50 40.38
N ILE A 661 -56.76 7.35 41.24
CA ILE A 661 -57.57 6.91 42.39
C ILE A 661 -58.87 6.33 41.84
N ASP A 662 -59.19 5.08 42.20
CA ASP A 662 -60.42 4.36 41.84
C ASP A 662 -61.20 4.05 43.12
N ILE A 663 -62.38 4.67 43.26
CA ILE A 663 -63.24 4.53 44.44
C ILE A 663 -64.35 3.51 44.15
N GLN A 664 -64.32 2.39 44.87
CA GLN A 664 -65.37 1.37 44.83
C GLN A 664 -66.16 1.36 46.14
N MET A 665 -67.47 1.14 46.08
CA MET A 665 -68.32 1.24 47.28
C MET A 665 -69.48 0.25 47.30
N LEU A 666 -69.95 -0.06 48.51
CA LEU A 666 -71.16 -0.82 48.78
C LEU A 666 -72.04 -0.02 49.75
N THR A 667 -73.30 0.21 49.37
CA THR A 667 -74.26 0.95 50.20
C THR A 667 -75.29 0.01 50.82
N ASN A 668 -75.65 0.28 52.07
CA ASN A 668 -76.81 -0.28 52.76
C ASN A 668 -77.83 0.85 52.94
N HIS A 669 -79.05 0.65 52.46
CA HIS A 669 -80.11 1.65 52.55
C HIS A 669 -80.82 1.63 53.92
N GLU A 670 -81.50 2.73 54.27
CA GLU A 670 -82.29 2.86 55.49
C GLU A 670 -83.64 2.10 55.37
N TYR A 671 -84.02 1.38 56.43
CA TYR A 671 -85.31 0.70 56.57
C TYR A 671 -86.04 1.16 57.83
N THR A 672 -87.33 0.85 57.93
CA THR A 672 -88.22 1.19 59.07
C THR A 672 -87.60 0.94 60.47
N ASN A 673 -86.66 -0.02 60.59
CA ASN A 673 -85.99 -0.37 61.86
C ASN A 673 -84.44 -0.37 61.79
N SER A 674 -83.81 0.14 60.73
CA SER A 674 -82.33 0.17 60.60
C SER A 674 -81.85 1.35 59.75
N LYS A 675 -80.79 2.03 60.18
CA LYS A 675 -80.14 3.11 59.42
C LYS A 675 -79.27 2.57 58.27
N GLY A 676 -78.92 3.43 57.32
CA GLY A 676 -78.06 3.10 56.19
C GLY A 676 -76.56 3.09 56.54
N GLY A 677 -75.73 2.69 55.57
CA GLY A 677 -74.28 2.69 55.70
C GLY A 677 -73.54 2.58 54.38
N ILE A 678 -72.25 2.92 54.38
CA ILE A 678 -71.37 2.93 53.21
C ILE A 678 -70.07 2.19 53.55
N ASN A 679 -69.66 1.25 52.71
CA ASN A 679 -68.34 0.64 52.77
C ASN A 679 -67.54 1.05 51.52
N VAL A 680 -66.27 1.44 51.68
CA VAL A 680 -65.43 2.00 50.61
C VAL A 680 -64.14 1.19 50.47
N LEU A 681 -63.74 0.94 49.23
CA LEU A 681 -62.45 0.38 48.84
C LEU A 681 -61.79 1.34 47.84
N VAL A 682 -60.59 1.81 48.16
CA VAL A 682 -59.80 2.71 47.29
C VAL A 682 -58.64 1.93 46.68
N ASN A 683 -58.51 1.99 45.35
CA ASN A 683 -57.36 1.45 44.60
C ASN A 683 -56.65 2.58 43.84
N GLY A 684 -55.34 2.44 43.58
CA GLY A 684 -54.55 3.48 42.90
C GLY A 684 -54.28 4.74 43.75
N GLY A 685 -53.56 5.73 43.22
CA GLY A 685 -52.96 6.81 44.03
C GLY A 685 -51.82 6.34 44.94
N VAL A 686 -51.34 7.22 45.81
CA VAL A 686 -50.26 6.92 46.78
C VAL A 686 -50.81 6.80 48.20
N PRO A 687 -50.88 5.60 48.82
CA PRO A 687 -51.35 5.46 50.19
C PRO A 687 -50.38 6.12 51.20
N PRO A 688 -50.85 6.56 52.39
CA PRO A 688 -52.20 6.41 52.94
C PRO A 688 -53.24 7.39 52.37
N TYR A 689 -54.51 6.97 52.39
CA TYR A 689 -55.64 7.81 51.95
C TYR A 689 -56.34 8.51 53.12
N THR A 690 -56.82 9.73 52.88
CA THR A 690 -57.69 10.49 53.78
C THR A 690 -59.05 10.63 53.11
N ILE A 691 -60.11 10.20 53.78
CA ILE A 691 -61.46 10.14 53.18
C ILE A 691 -62.42 11.04 53.97
N TYR A 692 -63.20 11.83 53.24
CA TYR A 692 -64.23 12.71 53.78
C TYR A 692 -65.60 12.31 53.25
N LEU A 693 -66.63 12.42 54.08
CA LEU A 693 -68.04 12.30 53.71
C LEU A 693 -68.73 13.63 54.07
N ASP A 694 -69.24 14.36 53.09
CA ASP A 694 -69.82 15.70 53.25
C ASP A 694 -68.91 16.63 54.09
N ASP A 695 -67.63 16.71 53.69
CA ASP A 695 -66.58 17.50 54.36
C ASP A 695 -66.21 17.05 55.79
N LEU A 696 -66.77 15.93 56.28
CA LEU A 696 -66.43 15.34 57.58
C LEU A 696 -65.44 14.18 57.40
N LEU A 697 -64.36 14.20 58.18
CA LEU A 697 -63.34 13.15 58.14
C LEU A 697 -63.93 11.79 58.57
N VAL A 698 -63.69 10.76 57.77
CA VAL A 698 -64.09 9.38 58.05
C VAL A 698 -62.96 8.65 58.77
N GLU A 699 -63.19 8.26 60.02
CA GLU A 699 -62.16 7.61 60.86
C GLU A 699 -62.14 6.08 60.74
N SER A 700 -63.22 5.46 60.27
CA SER A 700 -63.30 3.99 60.09
C SER A 700 -64.41 3.58 59.13
N PHE A 701 -64.28 2.39 58.53
CA PHE A 701 -65.28 1.77 57.65
C PHE A 701 -65.79 0.45 58.25
N PRO A 702 -67.05 0.05 57.98
CA PRO A 702 -68.06 0.80 57.21
C PRO A 702 -68.57 2.04 57.97
N ILE A 703 -68.99 3.07 57.23
CA ILE A 703 -69.71 4.23 57.80
C ILE A 703 -71.13 3.76 58.08
N GLU A 704 -71.59 3.84 59.32
CA GLU A 704 -72.91 3.35 59.74
C GLU A 704 -73.78 4.50 60.29
N ASN A 705 -75.07 4.22 60.49
CA ASN A 705 -76.05 5.15 61.04
C ASN A 705 -76.36 6.36 60.15
N LEU A 706 -76.30 6.18 58.83
CA LEU A 706 -76.66 7.22 57.88
C LEU A 706 -78.18 7.27 57.70
N ASP A 707 -78.72 8.50 57.73
CA ASP A 707 -80.10 8.77 57.34
C ASP A 707 -80.23 8.68 55.81
N ASN A 708 -81.45 8.51 55.31
CA ASN A 708 -81.68 8.59 53.87
C ASN A 708 -81.33 10.01 53.36
N GLY A 709 -80.52 10.09 52.31
CA GLY A 709 -79.94 11.36 51.86
C GLY A 709 -78.90 11.19 50.76
N GLN A 710 -78.42 12.32 50.25
CA GLN A 710 -77.28 12.40 49.34
C GLN A 710 -76.02 12.73 50.16
N TYR A 711 -74.93 12.06 49.84
CA TYR A 711 -73.63 12.19 50.50
C TYR A 711 -72.53 12.30 49.43
N LEU A 712 -71.59 13.22 49.60
CA LEU A 712 -70.41 13.37 48.75
C LEU A 712 -69.20 12.76 49.45
N LEU A 713 -68.60 11.74 48.85
CA LEU A 713 -67.37 11.14 49.34
C LEU A 713 -66.17 11.72 48.58
N THR A 714 -65.18 12.26 49.30
CA THR A 714 -63.92 12.75 48.73
C THR A 714 -62.76 11.94 49.28
N VAL A 715 -61.90 11.43 48.41
CA VAL A 715 -60.69 10.67 48.79
C VAL A 715 -59.47 11.48 48.38
N PHE A 716 -58.56 11.73 49.32
CA PHE A 716 -57.22 12.27 49.08
C PHE A 716 -56.17 11.18 49.31
N ASP A 717 -55.10 11.18 48.52
CA ASP A 717 -53.93 10.34 48.76
C ASP A 717 -52.82 11.09 49.52
N ALA A 718 -51.68 10.43 49.77
CA ALA A 718 -50.56 10.99 50.52
C ALA A 718 -49.89 12.20 49.84
N ASN A 719 -50.08 12.35 48.52
CA ASN A 719 -49.59 13.47 47.72
C ASN A 719 -50.65 14.57 47.56
N ASN A 720 -51.77 14.50 48.29
CA ASN A 720 -52.96 15.35 48.16
C ASN A 720 -53.66 15.27 46.80
N CYS A 721 -53.42 14.21 46.01
CA CYS A 721 -54.23 13.94 44.82
C CYS A 721 -55.63 13.53 45.27
N SER A 722 -56.69 13.96 44.59
CA SER A 722 -58.07 13.74 45.05
C SER A 722 -59.04 13.24 43.99
N ASP A 723 -60.01 12.45 44.40
CA ASP A 723 -61.17 12.05 43.59
C ASP A 723 -62.46 12.05 44.43
N THR A 724 -63.62 12.21 43.78
CA THR A 724 -64.93 12.41 44.44
C THR A 724 -66.03 11.55 43.84
N VAL A 725 -66.93 11.04 44.69
CA VAL A 725 -68.11 10.26 44.27
C VAL A 725 -69.38 10.66 45.04
N ASP A 726 -70.48 10.88 44.33
CA ASP A 726 -71.81 11.11 44.89
C ASP A 726 -72.52 9.79 45.27
N ILE A 727 -73.15 9.75 46.45
CA ILE A 727 -73.74 8.55 47.06
C ILE A 727 -75.14 8.86 47.56
N GLU A 728 -76.12 8.00 47.26
CA GLU A 728 -77.49 8.12 47.77
C GLU A 728 -77.86 6.96 48.70
N ILE A 729 -78.26 7.28 49.93
CA ILE A 729 -78.89 6.34 50.85
C ILE A 729 -80.41 6.50 50.73
N LEU A 730 -81.09 5.46 50.24
CA LEU A 730 -82.55 5.45 50.08
C LEU A 730 -83.28 5.02 51.37
N TYR A 731 -84.56 5.39 51.49
CA TYR A 731 -85.47 4.86 52.52
C TYR A 731 -86.42 3.81 51.91
N LEU A 732 -86.42 2.59 52.44
CA LEU A 732 -87.21 1.47 51.90
C LEU A 732 -88.27 0.97 52.92
N SER A 733 -89.56 1.05 52.57
CA SER A 733 -90.69 0.57 53.40
C SER A 733 -91.26 -0.78 52.90
N GLN A 734 -91.74 -1.64 53.82
CA GLN A 734 -92.06 -3.06 53.53
C GLN A 734 -93.40 -3.29 52.77
N ASN A 735 -94.14 -2.24 52.35
CA ASN A 735 -95.46 -2.39 51.73
C ASN A 735 -95.55 -2.04 50.23
N ASP A 736 -94.45 -1.70 49.53
CA ASP A 736 -94.50 -1.23 48.14
C ASP A 736 -94.24 -2.30 47.05
N PHE A 737 -94.42 -3.59 47.35
CA PHE A 737 -94.30 -4.65 46.34
C PHE A 737 -95.67 -5.18 45.90
N GLN A 738 -96.29 -4.53 44.91
CA GLN A 738 -97.21 -5.23 44.00
C GLN A 738 -96.48 -5.47 42.67
N SER A 739 -96.11 -6.72 42.41
CA SER A 739 -95.68 -7.15 41.08
C SER A 739 -96.85 -6.96 40.10
N ASN A 740 -96.78 -5.93 39.27
CA ASN A 740 -97.77 -5.73 38.21
C ASN A 740 -97.28 -6.51 36.98
N SER A 741 -98.03 -7.53 36.56
CA SER A 741 -97.70 -8.38 35.39
C SER A 741 -97.72 -7.64 34.06
N ASP A 742 -98.15 -6.37 34.07
CA ASP A 742 -98.51 -5.62 32.87
C ASP A 742 -97.43 -4.61 32.42
N ILE A 743 -96.28 -4.51 33.13
CA ILE A 743 -95.12 -3.68 32.72
C ILE A 743 -94.04 -4.57 32.14
N VAL A 744 -93.69 -4.36 30.87
CA VAL A 744 -92.69 -5.19 30.17
C VAL A 744 -91.50 -4.32 29.75
N LEU A 745 -90.30 -4.73 30.18
CA LEU A 745 -89.03 -4.22 29.68
C LEU A 745 -88.60 -5.09 28.49
N TYR A 746 -88.44 -4.50 27.30
CA TYR A 746 -88.04 -5.25 26.11
C TYR A 746 -87.03 -4.53 25.21
N PRO A 747 -85.96 -5.20 24.76
CA PRO A 747 -85.56 -6.55 25.15
C PRO A 747 -84.92 -6.54 26.55
N ASN A 748 -85.14 -7.60 27.32
CA ASN A 748 -84.55 -7.80 28.64
C ASN A 748 -84.31 -9.31 28.84
N PRO A 749 -83.07 -9.81 28.76
CA PRO A 749 -81.80 -9.06 28.81
C PRO A 749 -81.51 -8.18 27.57
N ILE A 750 -80.79 -7.06 27.77
CA ILE A 750 -80.33 -6.11 26.73
C ILE A 750 -78.79 -6.12 26.62
N ARG A 751 -78.24 -5.96 25.41
CA ARG A 751 -76.78 -5.78 25.23
C ARG A 751 -76.39 -4.33 25.54
N ARG A 752 -75.26 -4.13 26.20
CA ARG A 752 -74.68 -2.79 26.42
C ARG A 752 -74.64 -1.96 25.13
N GLY A 753 -75.04 -0.70 25.23
CA GLY A 753 -75.07 0.28 24.13
C GLY A 753 -76.28 0.16 23.19
N LEU A 754 -77.20 -0.76 23.46
CA LEU A 754 -78.48 -0.83 22.75
C LEU A 754 -79.60 -0.23 23.62
N PRO A 755 -80.60 0.40 22.99
CA PRO A 755 -81.74 0.91 23.72
C PRO A 755 -82.73 -0.21 24.06
N PHE A 756 -83.36 -0.11 25.23
CA PHE A 756 -84.53 -0.92 25.57
C PHE A 756 -85.78 -0.04 25.67
N ASN A 757 -86.94 -0.66 25.53
CA ASN A 757 -88.25 -0.03 25.60
C ASN A 757 -89.03 -0.50 26.83
N ILE A 758 -89.99 0.32 27.26
CA ILE A 758 -90.87 0.11 28.39
C ILE A 758 -92.32 0.17 27.86
N ASP A 759 -93.05 -0.94 27.96
CA ASP A 759 -94.46 -1.03 27.55
C ASP A 759 -95.40 -0.96 28.76
N PHE A 760 -96.47 -0.16 28.65
CA PHE A 760 -97.47 0.11 29.69
C PHE A 760 -98.89 -0.25 29.20
N PRO A 761 -99.85 -0.63 30.07
CA PRO A 761 -101.24 -0.85 29.67
C PRO A 761 -101.91 0.42 29.10
N GLN A 762 -102.76 0.23 28.08
CA GLN A 762 -103.07 1.18 26.98
C GLN A 762 -103.82 2.50 27.30
N ASN A 763 -103.68 3.10 28.48
CA ASN A 763 -104.33 4.38 28.82
C ASN A 763 -103.48 5.36 29.66
N ASP A 764 -102.15 5.18 29.76
CA ASP A 764 -101.28 6.07 30.54
C ASP A 764 -100.14 6.66 29.68
N THR A 765 -100.01 8.00 29.69
CA THR A 765 -99.13 8.73 28.75
C THR A 765 -97.81 9.25 29.36
N LYS A 766 -97.59 9.21 30.68
CA LYS A 766 -96.31 9.62 31.35
C LYS A 766 -95.99 8.83 32.61
N SER A 767 -94.71 8.52 32.85
CA SER A 767 -94.21 7.87 34.08
C SER A 767 -92.78 8.29 34.39
N ARG A 768 -92.44 8.55 35.67
CA ARG A 768 -91.05 8.76 36.09
C ARG A 768 -90.36 7.41 36.21
N VAL A 769 -89.17 7.29 35.62
CA VAL A 769 -88.34 6.07 35.68
C VAL A 769 -86.99 6.40 36.30
N ILE A 770 -86.62 5.60 37.30
CA ILE A 770 -85.31 5.69 37.95
C ILE A 770 -84.62 4.33 37.83
N ILE A 771 -83.34 4.33 37.44
CA ILE A 771 -82.53 3.12 37.29
C ILE A 771 -81.32 3.22 38.21
N TYR A 772 -81.17 2.20 39.06
CA TYR A 772 -80.04 2.05 39.98
C TYR A 772 -79.19 0.83 39.58
N ASP A 773 -77.88 0.95 39.75
CA ASP A 773 -76.99 -0.22 39.72
C ASP A 773 -77.03 -1.01 41.04
N ILE A 774 -76.33 -2.15 41.09
CA ILE A 774 -76.27 -2.99 42.30
C ILE A 774 -75.62 -2.31 43.51
N TYR A 775 -74.91 -1.20 43.30
CA TYR A 775 -74.22 -0.44 44.34
C TYR A 775 -75.07 0.74 44.85
N GLY A 776 -76.30 0.90 44.32
CA GLY A 776 -77.23 1.96 44.69
C GLY A 776 -76.98 3.29 43.96
N ARG A 777 -76.06 3.34 42.99
CA ARG A 777 -75.83 4.56 42.20
C ARG A 777 -76.99 4.77 41.23
N LYS A 778 -77.54 5.97 41.25
CA LYS A 778 -78.58 6.41 40.31
C LYS A 778 -77.95 6.71 38.96
N LEU A 779 -78.22 5.87 37.96
CA LEU A 779 -77.68 6.01 36.61
C LEU A 779 -78.64 6.70 35.64
N PHE A 780 -79.92 6.70 35.96
CA PHE A 780 -80.96 7.33 35.16
C PHE A 780 -82.12 7.76 36.05
N ASP A 781 -82.66 8.97 35.86
CA ASP A 781 -83.82 9.49 36.59
C ASP A 781 -84.51 10.55 35.73
N ASN A 782 -85.53 10.14 34.98
CA ASN A 782 -86.26 11.03 34.07
C ASN A 782 -87.73 10.61 33.91
N ASP A 783 -88.58 11.58 33.56
CA ASP A 783 -89.94 11.32 33.08
C ASP A 783 -89.91 10.81 31.63
N ILE A 784 -90.63 9.71 31.37
CA ILE A 784 -90.72 9.10 30.05
C ILE A 784 -92.17 9.02 29.55
N GLU A 785 -92.34 9.09 28.22
CA GLU A 785 -93.63 8.91 27.53
C GLU A 785 -93.79 7.48 27.00
N TYR A 786 -95.02 7.10 26.62
CA TYR A 786 -95.33 5.77 26.07
C TYR A 786 -94.40 5.44 24.88
N GLN A 787 -93.71 4.29 24.93
CA GLN A 787 -92.71 3.80 23.98
C GLN A 787 -91.34 4.54 23.93
N SER A 788 -90.93 5.24 24.99
CA SER A 788 -89.59 5.86 25.05
C SER A 788 -88.46 4.82 25.06
N LEU A 789 -87.41 5.09 24.27
CA LEU A 789 -86.18 4.28 24.24
C LEU A 789 -85.16 4.84 25.25
N ILE A 790 -84.61 3.97 26.10
CA ILE A 790 -83.53 4.32 27.04
C ILE A 790 -82.24 3.61 26.60
N TYR A 791 -81.19 4.38 26.30
CA TYR A 791 -79.88 3.87 25.87
C TYR A 791 -79.02 3.44 27.06
N THR A 792 -78.31 2.32 26.90
CA THR A 792 -77.49 1.69 27.95
C THR A 792 -75.99 1.96 27.79
N ASP A 793 -75.60 3.05 27.11
CA ASP A 793 -74.19 3.35 26.79
C ASP A 793 -73.32 3.52 28.05
N THR A 794 -73.89 4.14 29.08
CA THR A 794 -73.25 4.39 30.37
C THR A 794 -73.35 3.20 31.34
N PHE A 795 -74.04 2.13 30.97
CA PHE A 795 -74.31 0.99 31.86
C PHE A 795 -73.23 -0.07 31.65
N THR A 796 -72.66 -0.60 32.73
CA THR A 796 -71.76 -1.77 32.69
C THR A 796 -72.56 -3.09 32.60
N GLY A 797 -71.92 -4.22 32.29
CA GLY A 797 -72.60 -5.52 32.36
C GLY A 797 -73.05 -5.83 33.79
N GLY A 798 -74.34 -6.10 34.02
CA GLY A 798 -74.86 -6.28 35.36
C GLY A 798 -76.39 -6.34 35.47
N ILE A 799 -76.86 -6.43 36.70
CA ILE A 799 -78.29 -6.38 37.06
C ILE A 799 -78.61 -4.99 37.58
N TYR A 800 -79.70 -4.40 37.12
CA TYR A 800 -80.15 -3.07 37.51
C TYR A 800 -81.55 -3.14 38.10
N LEU A 801 -81.81 -2.32 39.11
CA LEU A 801 -83.14 -2.09 39.66
C LEU A 801 -83.77 -0.91 38.92
N VAL A 802 -84.93 -1.14 38.30
CA VAL A 802 -85.71 -0.10 37.64
C VAL A 802 -86.95 0.18 38.46
N GLU A 803 -87.15 1.44 38.83
CA GLU A 803 -88.32 1.92 39.56
C GLU A 803 -89.21 2.76 38.64
N PHE A 804 -90.52 2.52 38.68
CA PHE A 804 -91.52 3.26 37.92
C PHE A 804 -92.52 3.91 38.86
N PHE A 805 -92.87 5.17 38.58
CA PHE A 805 -93.92 5.88 39.31
C PHE A 805 -95.10 6.18 38.38
N ILE A 806 -96.20 5.44 38.55
CA ILE A 806 -97.40 5.51 37.71
C ILE A 806 -98.61 5.83 38.58
N LYS A 807 -99.33 6.92 38.29
CA LYS A 807 -100.53 7.36 39.05
C LYS A 807 -100.34 7.37 40.57
N GLY A 808 -99.16 7.81 41.03
CA GLY A 808 -98.82 7.89 42.46
C GLY A 808 -98.51 6.54 43.12
N LYS A 809 -98.35 5.47 42.34
CA LYS A 809 -97.90 4.15 42.83
C LYS A 809 -96.51 3.82 42.29
N LYS A 810 -95.69 3.18 43.15
CA LYS A 810 -94.35 2.72 42.82
C LYS A 810 -94.40 1.25 42.36
N TYR A 811 -93.73 0.97 41.26
CA TYR A 811 -93.51 -0.38 40.74
C TYR A 811 -92.01 -0.60 40.53
N THR A 812 -91.55 -1.84 40.58
CA THR A 812 -90.15 -2.19 40.34
C THR A 812 -90.04 -3.30 39.31
N SER A 813 -88.97 -3.25 38.51
CA SER A 813 -88.60 -4.31 37.58
C SER A 813 -87.08 -4.47 37.55
N LYS A 814 -86.63 -5.61 37.05
CA LYS A 814 -85.22 -5.96 36.93
C LYS A 814 -84.80 -5.78 35.48
N LEU A 815 -83.78 -5.00 35.21
CA LEU A 815 -83.12 -4.93 33.91
C LEU A 815 -81.80 -5.71 33.96
N VAL A 816 -81.54 -6.55 32.97
CA VAL A 816 -80.28 -7.27 32.83
C VAL A 816 -79.55 -6.74 31.63
N VAL A 817 -78.41 -6.08 31.84
CA VAL A 817 -77.51 -5.66 30.77
C VAL A 817 -76.37 -6.66 30.69
N TYR A 818 -76.20 -7.31 29.54
CA TYR A 818 -75.05 -8.18 29.32
C TYR A 818 -74.05 -7.51 28.39
N GLN A 819 -72.78 -7.79 28.64
CA GLN A 819 -71.67 -7.37 27.80
C GLN A 819 -71.25 -8.61 27.00
N SER A 820 -71.29 -8.54 25.68
CA SER A 820 -70.66 -9.57 24.85
C SER A 820 -69.14 -9.48 25.09
N ASN A 821 -68.49 -10.59 25.40
CA ASN A 821 -67.03 -10.67 25.32
C ASN A 821 -66.52 -10.22 23.95
#